data_AF-A0A8J7CRJ1-F1
#
_entry.id   AF-A0A8J7CRJ1-F1
#
_cell.length_a   1.000
_cell.length_b   1.000
_cell.length_c   1.000
_cell.angle_alpha   90.00
_cell.angle_beta   90.00
_cell.angle_gamma   90.00
#
_symmetry.space_group_name_H-M   'P 1'
#
loop_
_entity.id
_entity.type
_entity.pdbx_description
1 polymer ?
#
loop_
_entity_poly.entity_id
_entity_poly.type
_entity_poly.pdbx_seq_one_letter_code
_entity_poly.pdbx_strand_id
1 'polypeptide(L)'
;MIDKKDVLHNSQNIYYRSTVGAAEAGSTVRLGIRIKTAGVIKQVLLHTWVEGTGEKWSTLNTRDDKSDEKFYSLAVKMPERGGLLWYYFIIVTGGRTYYYGNNPELLGGVGELYDHQPPAFQITVYQKGAKTPDWFKHAVMYQIFPDRFYRDGNEIVPKEGAVYHACWSDDPVYFKDVDSREIVAYDFFGGNLRGVEKKLDYLKELGISAIYFNPVFESESNHHYDTGDYHKIDPILGTNDDFKHLIDTAREKGIRIIIDGVFSHTGSNSKYFNRKGKYDTVGAFQSKDSPYYEWYDFRNYPTDYDSWWNFHTLPNVRETTPSYMDFIIRDKDSVLKHWMREGISGWRLDVIDELPAEFSRLFFAELKKINPDAVMIGEVWEDASNKIAYGVQRQYLCGYEMDSAMNYPLRAHIFDFILGAIDGELCMRRMESLRENYPKENFYAMMNLIASHDIMRPVTIFGEAPYYDQMPAYEQSKFRLDEAAEKLGKARLKMAALWQMTYPGVPCIYYGDEIGMQGFKDPTNRRPYPWGGGDQDLLATYKKFIKLRNDKLALQTGELLPLPSKGDIVAYARVIRNGHDVFGHEAANDIYLVAFNRSRNRGKEVSFDVSDFANGAFVDAFDEDNPKKKYPVARGRVTFKLEALEGVLLHHVPQQQNYDRRAGILLHPTSLPSKYGIGDIGKEAFEFVDYLKSAGQSIWQILPLNPVGYGYSPYQSPSAFAGNPLLISIDALIDDGLLDAADVKVPAKLAKNKHVEFETVAKLKDAALLKAFETFKSRLKTDSALAEDFKKFCAAQKYWLEDYALFAAIKQKNGDSYWIEWDVQIKQRDKKVLTAWRKELADEILFVEFEQFIFEQQWDKLHKYALERGIQIMGDMPIFVSADSADVWANQQEFMLNKDGRPKKVAGVPPDYFSATGQLWGNPQYDWSEMAATHYKWWKLRFKRIYELVDIVRVDHFRAFESYWSIDGDAKTAIHGEWLKGPGVKFFNEIRKEIGDAQIVAEDLGIITDAVDALREDCGFPGMKVLHFELHFNEYGRMGFVPPENSITYTGTHDNNTTVGWFMEDVDNDSKATIAALIGADVRRPDDVCKKLIEFAYASNSRFTIVPMQ
;
A
#
# COMPACT_ATOMS: atom_id res chain seq x y z
N MET A 1 -4.85 -16.58 -34.15
CA MET A 1 -5.65 -15.39 -33.76
C MET A 1 -5.23 -14.98 -32.37
N ILE A 2 -5.39 -13.71 -32.04
CA ILE A 2 -5.13 -13.17 -30.69
C ILE A 2 -6.50 -12.78 -30.11
N ASP A 3 -6.84 -13.30 -28.94
CA ASP A 3 -8.07 -12.96 -28.22
C ASP A 3 -7.82 -11.85 -27.17
N LYS A 4 -8.88 -11.26 -26.63
CA LYS A 4 -8.79 -10.20 -25.62
C LYS A 4 -7.93 -10.58 -24.41
N LYS A 5 -8.05 -11.83 -23.93
CA LYS A 5 -7.29 -12.35 -22.77
C LYS A 5 -5.79 -12.50 -23.05
N ASP A 6 -5.40 -12.53 -24.31
CA ASP A 6 -4.04 -12.79 -24.74
C ASP A 6 -3.17 -11.53 -24.72
N VAL A 7 -3.77 -10.34 -24.62
CA VAL A 7 -3.06 -9.06 -24.64
C VAL A 7 -3.39 -8.27 -23.37
N LEU A 8 -2.36 -7.73 -22.72
CA LEU A 8 -2.54 -6.92 -21.52
C LEU A 8 -1.60 -5.72 -21.50
N HIS A 9 -2.19 -4.54 -21.31
CA HIS A 9 -1.53 -3.34 -20.80
C HIS A 9 -2.46 -2.70 -19.77
N ASN A 10 -1.90 -2.39 -18.60
CA ASN A 10 -2.60 -1.66 -17.54
C ASN A 10 -1.84 -0.35 -17.23
N SER A 11 -2.39 0.79 -17.63
CA SER A 11 -1.71 2.09 -17.48
C SER A 11 -1.56 2.54 -16.02
N GLN A 12 -2.29 1.93 -15.09
CA GLN A 12 -2.21 2.16 -13.64
C GLN A 12 -1.26 1.19 -12.93
N ASN A 13 -0.57 0.33 -13.68
CA ASN A 13 0.38 -0.65 -13.13
C ASN A 13 1.82 -0.34 -13.60
N ILE A 14 2.74 -0.26 -12.64
CA ILE A 14 4.15 0.13 -12.85
C ILE A 14 4.91 -0.80 -13.81
N TYR A 15 4.48 -2.06 -13.94
CA TYR A 15 5.07 -3.01 -14.87
C TYR A 15 4.77 -2.64 -16.33
N TYR A 16 3.59 -2.10 -16.63
CA TYR A 16 3.23 -1.72 -18.00
C TYR A 16 3.53 -0.26 -18.31
N ARG A 17 3.57 0.62 -17.29
CA ARG A 17 3.83 2.06 -17.42
C ARG A 17 4.66 2.58 -16.24
N SER A 18 5.86 3.09 -16.49
CA SER A 18 6.72 3.66 -15.43
C SER A 18 7.32 4.99 -15.87
N THR A 19 7.05 6.12 -15.21
CA THR A 19 6.21 6.29 -14.01
C THR A 19 4.70 6.13 -14.30
N VAL A 20 3.94 5.66 -13.30
CA VAL A 20 2.46 5.63 -13.35
C VAL A 20 1.91 7.05 -13.16
N GLY A 21 0.82 7.38 -13.86
CA GLY A 21 0.19 8.69 -13.82
C GLY A 21 0.91 9.75 -14.67
N ALA A 22 0.61 11.03 -14.40
CA ALA A 22 1.25 12.16 -15.08
C ALA A 22 2.79 12.14 -14.96
N ALA A 23 3.49 12.66 -15.97
CA ALA A 23 4.95 12.60 -16.08
C ALA A 23 5.57 14.00 -16.22
N GLU A 24 6.78 14.18 -15.69
CA GLU A 24 7.49 15.46 -15.82
C GLU A 24 8.05 15.63 -17.25
N ALA A 25 8.04 16.85 -17.77
CA ALA A 25 8.64 17.19 -19.06
C ALA A 25 10.13 16.78 -19.13
N GLY A 26 10.52 16.17 -20.25
CA GLY A 26 11.87 15.65 -20.49
C GLY A 26 12.22 14.36 -19.75
N SER A 27 11.35 13.87 -18.86
CA SER A 27 11.52 12.56 -18.19
C SER A 27 11.37 11.39 -19.19
N THR A 28 11.67 10.18 -18.75
CA THR A 28 11.51 8.97 -19.57
C THR A 28 10.41 8.11 -18.96
N VAL A 29 9.40 7.77 -19.77
CA VAL A 29 8.34 6.83 -19.39
C VAL A 29 8.52 5.54 -20.18
N ARG A 30 8.66 4.41 -19.49
CA ARG A 30 8.61 3.08 -20.12
C ARG A 30 7.16 2.68 -20.33
N LEU A 31 6.82 2.32 -21.56
CA LEU A 31 5.52 1.75 -21.92
C LEU A 31 5.74 0.32 -22.43
N GLY A 32 4.91 -0.62 -21.98
CA GLY A 32 4.99 -2.00 -22.42
C GLY A 32 3.66 -2.73 -22.43
N ILE A 33 3.61 -3.83 -23.18
CA ILE A 33 2.43 -4.63 -23.43
C ILE A 33 2.83 -6.12 -23.44
N ARG A 34 2.05 -6.94 -22.74
CA ARG A 34 2.20 -8.40 -22.72
C ARG A 34 1.31 -9.00 -23.80
N ILE A 35 1.85 -9.91 -24.61
CA ILE A 35 1.13 -10.59 -25.68
C ILE A 35 1.42 -12.09 -25.62
N LYS A 36 0.38 -12.91 -25.51
CA LYS A 36 0.44 -14.37 -25.47
C LYS A 36 -0.15 -14.98 -26.73
N THR A 37 0.69 -15.47 -27.65
CA THR A 37 0.24 -16.13 -28.87
C THR A 37 1.29 -17.08 -29.43
N ALA A 38 0.85 -18.24 -29.91
CA ALA A 38 1.67 -19.16 -30.71
C ALA A 38 1.86 -18.65 -32.16
N GLY A 39 1.16 -17.59 -32.55
CA GLY A 39 1.26 -16.99 -33.88
C GLY A 39 2.52 -16.14 -34.05
N VAL A 40 3.00 -16.03 -35.29
CA VAL A 40 4.14 -15.15 -35.61
C VAL A 40 3.71 -13.68 -35.52
N ILE A 41 4.24 -12.97 -34.51
CA ILE A 41 4.20 -11.51 -34.40
C ILE A 41 5.28 -10.94 -35.34
N LYS A 42 4.89 -10.17 -36.34
CA LYS A 42 5.83 -9.49 -37.26
C LYS A 42 6.43 -8.25 -36.63
N GLN A 43 5.60 -7.46 -35.95
CA GLN A 43 6.02 -6.24 -35.25
C GLN A 43 4.95 -5.81 -34.24
N VAL A 44 5.40 -5.15 -33.17
CA VAL A 44 4.55 -4.40 -32.25
C VAL A 44 4.98 -2.95 -32.32
N LEU A 45 4.05 -2.04 -32.60
CA LEU A 45 4.30 -0.61 -32.71
C LEU A 45 3.58 0.13 -31.59
N LEU A 46 4.21 1.18 -31.09
CA LEU A 46 3.60 2.19 -30.23
C LEU A 46 3.28 3.38 -31.13
N HIS A 47 2.02 3.75 -31.21
CA HIS A 47 1.62 5.02 -31.77
C HIS A 47 1.53 6.04 -30.64
N THR A 48 2.32 7.11 -30.71
CA THR A 48 2.27 8.24 -29.78
C THR A 48 2.06 9.54 -30.53
N TRP A 49 1.28 10.47 -29.98
CA TRP A 49 1.18 11.81 -30.54
C TRP A 49 0.99 12.87 -29.47
N VAL A 50 1.41 14.09 -29.82
CA VAL A 50 1.13 15.31 -29.06
C VAL A 50 0.44 16.26 -30.03
N GLU A 51 -0.74 16.70 -29.67
CA GLU A 51 -1.54 17.58 -30.52
C GLU A 51 -0.77 18.88 -30.84
N GLY A 52 -0.80 19.29 -32.12
CA GLY A 52 -0.04 20.44 -32.63
C GLY A 52 1.47 20.23 -32.78
N THR A 53 2.05 19.11 -32.30
CA THR A 53 3.49 18.79 -32.45
C THR A 53 3.73 17.68 -33.47
N GLY A 54 2.84 16.68 -33.53
CA GLY A 54 2.88 15.59 -34.51
C GLY A 54 2.78 14.19 -33.91
N GLU A 55 2.77 13.20 -34.80
CA GLU A 55 2.61 11.77 -34.50
C GLU A 55 3.93 11.00 -34.69
N LYS A 56 4.09 9.89 -33.96
CA LYS A 56 5.26 9.03 -34.05
C LYS A 56 4.88 7.56 -33.86
N TRP A 57 5.40 6.71 -34.76
CA TRP A 57 5.35 5.25 -34.63
C TRP A 57 6.73 4.75 -34.23
N SER A 58 6.78 3.99 -33.13
CA SER A 58 8.02 3.41 -32.62
C SER A 58 7.86 1.91 -32.46
N THR A 59 8.80 1.13 -32.97
CA THR A 59 8.81 -0.32 -32.77
C THR A 59 9.15 -0.63 -31.32
N LEU A 60 8.31 -1.41 -30.64
CA LEU A 60 8.64 -1.97 -29.34
C LEU A 60 9.53 -3.20 -29.53
N ASN A 61 10.49 -3.36 -28.63
CA ASN A 61 11.37 -4.50 -28.63
C ASN A 61 10.97 -5.46 -27.52
N THR A 62 11.20 -6.75 -27.76
CA THR A 62 11.11 -7.80 -26.75
C THR A 62 12.49 -8.43 -26.60
N ARG A 63 12.77 -8.97 -25.41
CA ARG A 63 13.95 -9.81 -25.15
C ARG A 63 13.56 -11.29 -24.99
N ASP A 64 12.29 -11.61 -25.27
CA ASP A 64 11.72 -12.93 -25.04
C ASP A 64 11.82 -13.78 -26.32
N ASP A 65 12.81 -14.66 -26.34
CA ASP A 65 13.20 -15.37 -27.57
C ASP A 65 12.50 -16.74 -27.73
N LYS A 66 11.95 -17.32 -26.65
CA LYS A 66 11.51 -18.74 -26.62
C LYS A 66 10.14 -19.01 -25.96
N SER A 67 9.34 -17.98 -25.73
CA SER A 67 8.04 -18.08 -25.07
C SER A 67 6.89 -17.70 -26.02
N ASP A 68 5.76 -18.39 -25.91
CA ASP A 68 4.49 -18.00 -26.53
C ASP A 68 3.95 -16.71 -25.90
N GLU A 69 4.42 -16.33 -24.72
CA GLU A 69 4.15 -15.06 -24.07
C GLU A 69 5.38 -14.15 -24.12
N LYS A 70 5.19 -12.95 -24.68
CA LYS A 70 6.26 -11.97 -24.87
C LYS A 70 5.83 -10.61 -24.33
N PHE A 71 6.75 -9.93 -23.67
CA PHE A 71 6.61 -8.55 -23.25
C PHE A 71 7.39 -7.64 -24.21
N TYR A 72 6.65 -6.72 -24.82
CA TYR A 72 7.19 -5.71 -25.70
C TYR A 72 7.22 -4.39 -24.95
N SER A 73 8.35 -3.68 -24.98
CA SER A 73 8.43 -2.37 -24.32
C SER A 73 9.34 -1.39 -25.04
N LEU A 74 9.16 -0.11 -24.70
CA LEU A 74 9.98 0.99 -25.17
C LEU A 74 10.06 2.08 -24.08
N ALA A 75 11.26 2.64 -23.89
CA ALA A 75 11.46 3.86 -23.13
C ALA A 75 11.15 5.07 -24.03
N VAL A 76 10.11 5.83 -23.68
CA VAL A 76 9.65 7.01 -24.41
C VAL A 76 10.11 8.25 -23.66
N LYS A 77 10.91 9.10 -24.30
CA LYS A 77 11.25 10.41 -23.75
C LYS A 77 10.03 11.32 -23.86
N MET A 78 9.59 11.88 -22.73
CA MET A 78 8.50 12.83 -22.69
C MET A 78 8.92 14.15 -23.38
N PRO A 79 7.97 14.90 -23.96
CA PRO A 79 8.24 16.23 -24.51
C PRO A 79 8.98 17.15 -23.53
N GLU A 80 9.82 18.04 -24.05
CA GLU A 80 10.60 19.01 -23.24
C GLU A 80 9.73 20.13 -22.63
N ARG A 81 8.47 20.23 -23.05
CA ARG A 81 7.47 21.19 -22.54
C ARG A 81 6.22 20.45 -22.12
N GLY A 82 5.49 21.00 -21.16
CA GLY A 82 4.22 20.42 -20.74
C GLY A 82 3.17 20.36 -21.87
N GLY A 83 2.39 19.29 -21.92
CA GLY A 83 1.39 19.00 -22.93
C GLY A 83 0.71 17.65 -22.70
N LEU A 84 -0.18 17.26 -23.62
CA LEU A 84 -0.84 15.95 -23.57
C LEU A 84 -0.22 15.00 -24.59
N LEU A 85 0.30 13.88 -24.11
CA LEU A 85 0.75 12.78 -24.94
C LEU A 85 -0.28 11.66 -24.91
N TRP A 86 -0.71 11.24 -26.10
CA TRP A 86 -1.64 10.14 -26.27
C TRP A 86 -0.92 8.92 -26.83
N TYR A 87 -1.37 7.71 -26.47
CA TYR A 87 -0.81 6.49 -27.04
C TYR A 87 -1.77 5.30 -27.14
N TYR A 88 -1.47 4.41 -28.08
CA TYR A 88 -2.02 3.04 -28.14
C TYR A 88 -1.02 2.11 -28.84
N PHE A 89 -1.26 0.80 -28.76
CA PHE A 89 -0.39 -0.23 -29.34
C PHE A 89 -1.01 -0.81 -30.62
N ILE A 90 -0.16 -1.17 -31.57
CA ILE A 90 -0.52 -1.84 -32.82
C ILE A 90 0.24 -3.16 -32.89
N ILE A 91 -0.48 -4.27 -33.04
CA ILE A 91 0.07 -5.62 -33.06
C ILE A 91 -0.12 -6.19 -34.46
N VAL A 92 0.97 -6.35 -35.20
CA VAL A 92 0.93 -6.87 -36.57
C VAL A 92 1.35 -8.32 -36.59
N THR A 93 0.46 -9.19 -37.05
CA THR A 93 0.70 -10.64 -37.18
C THR A 93 0.86 -11.05 -38.65
N GLY A 94 1.08 -12.35 -38.89
CA GLY A 94 1.16 -12.92 -40.25
C GLY A 94 -0.06 -12.66 -41.14
N GLY A 95 -1.26 -12.52 -40.55
CA GLY A 95 -2.52 -12.42 -41.31
C GLY A 95 -3.52 -11.34 -40.85
N ARG A 96 -3.25 -10.58 -39.77
CA ARG A 96 -4.13 -9.51 -39.27
C ARG A 96 -3.37 -8.47 -38.43
N THR A 97 -3.87 -7.24 -38.42
CA THR A 97 -3.45 -6.18 -37.49
C THR A 97 -4.50 -6.02 -36.40
N TYR A 98 -4.05 -5.95 -35.16
CA TYR A 98 -4.86 -5.64 -33.99
C TYR A 98 -4.40 -4.34 -33.35
N TYR A 99 -5.28 -3.68 -32.63
CA TYR A 99 -4.98 -2.49 -31.87
C TYR A 99 -5.30 -2.72 -30.40
N TYR A 100 -4.50 -2.17 -29.50
CA TYR A 100 -4.78 -2.23 -28.06
C TYR A 100 -4.70 -0.83 -27.48
N GLY A 101 -5.80 -0.37 -26.91
CA GLY A 101 -5.95 0.99 -26.41
C GLY A 101 -6.71 1.05 -25.09
N ASN A 102 -7.10 2.25 -24.71
CA ASN A 102 -7.85 2.52 -23.50
C ASN A 102 -9.23 1.86 -23.56
N ASN A 103 -9.84 1.60 -22.40
CA ASN A 103 -11.16 0.99 -22.34
C ASN A 103 -12.26 1.93 -22.89
N PRO A 104 -13.44 1.39 -23.26
CA PRO A 104 -14.54 2.17 -23.80
C PRO A 104 -15.04 3.29 -22.88
N GLU A 105 -14.84 3.16 -21.56
CA GLU A 105 -15.20 4.19 -20.58
C GLU A 105 -14.16 5.30 -20.45
N LEU A 106 -13.00 5.19 -21.13
CA LEU A 106 -11.91 6.16 -21.16
C LEU A 106 -11.21 6.39 -19.81
N LEU A 107 -11.25 5.41 -18.90
CA LEU A 107 -10.80 5.58 -17.51
C LEU A 107 -9.33 5.21 -17.24
N GLY A 108 -8.56 4.85 -18.27
CA GLY A 108 -7.22 4.29 -18.09
C GLY A 108 -7.27 2.92 -17.41
N GLY A 109 -6.20 2.51 -16.76
CA GLY A 109 -6.09 1.17 -16.17
C GLY A 109 -5.98 0.07 -17.23
N VAL A 110 -6.71 -1.03 -17.08
CA VAL A 110 -6.69 -2.15 -18.04
C VAL A 110 -7.35 -1.73 -19.36
N GLY A 111 -6.61 -1.91 -20.46
CA GLY A 111 -7.09 -1.62 -21.81
C GLY A 111 -7.89 -2.76 -22.46
N GLU A 112 -8.21 -2.57 -23.74
CA GLU A 112 -8.96 -3.54 -24.54
C GLU A 112 -8.36 -3.72 -25.95
N LEU A 113 -8.62 -4.89 -26.55
CA LEU A 113 -8.20 -5.23 -27.91
C LEU A 113 -9.30 -4.86 -28.93
N TYR A 114 -8.90 -4.21 -30.01
CA TYR A 114 -9.73 -3.70 -31.09
C TYR A 114 -9.21 -4.17 -32.45
N ASP A 115 -10.08 -4.13 -33.46
CA ASP A 115 -9.74 -4.37 -34.87
C ASP A 115 -9.66 -3.10 -35.72
N HIS A 116 -9.91 -1.95 -35.09
CA HIS A 116 -9.81 -0.60 -35.62
C HIS A 116 -9.05 0.28 -34.63
N GLN A 117 -8.80 1.54 -34.99
CA GLN A 117 -8.13 2.50 -34.12
C GLN A 117 -8.90 2.64 -32.78
N PRO A 118 -8.24 2.38 -31.64
CA PRO A 118 -8.90 2.33 -30.35
C PRO A 118 -8.94 3.72 -29.69
N PRO A 119 -9.72 3.88 -28.61
CA PRO A 119 -9.51 4.98 -27.68
C PRO A 119 -8.07 4.97 -27.15
N ALA A 120 -7.50 6.16 -26.95
CA ALA A 120 -6.10 6.31 -26.57
C ALA A 120 -5.94 6.42 -25.05
N PHE A 121 -4.81 5.97 -24.55
CA PHE A 121 -4.37 6.30 -23.20
C PHE A 121 -3.76 7.70 -23.17
N GLN A 122 -3.86 8.36 -22.02
CA GLN A 122 -3.33 9.70 -21.80
C GLN A 122 -2.10 9.68 -20.88
N ILE A 123 -1.13 10.54 -21.20
CA ILE A 123 -0.09 10.99 -20.29
C ILE A 123 -0.14 12.52 -20.25
N THR A 124 -0.56 13.07 -19.11
CA THR A 124 -0.39 14.50 -18.83
C THR A 124 1.07 14.76 -18.55
N VAL A 125 1.73 15.51 -19.42
CA VAL A 125 3.13 15.91 -19.27
C VAL A 125 3.14 17.30 -18.65
N TYR A 126 3.63 17.42 -17.42
CA TYR A 126 3.67 18.70 -16.71
C TYR A 126 5.05 19.35 -16.80
N GLN A 127 5.09 20.68 -16.80
CA GLN A 127 6.31 21.45 -16.87
C GLN A 127 7.26 21.07 -15.73
N LYS A 128 8.54 20.92 -16.06
CA LYS A 128 9.58 20.57 -15.08
C LYS A 128 9.59 21.53 -13.89
N GLY A 129 9.52 20.98 -12.67
CA GLY A 129 9.48 21.76 -11.43
C GLY A 129 8.19 22.55 -11.19
N ALA A 130 7.11 22.29 -11.92
CA ALA A 130 5.80 22.87 -11.62
C ALA A 130 5.37 22.51 -10.18
N LYS A 131 4.87 23.50 -9.43
CA LYS A 131 4.39 23.36 -8.07
C LYS A 131 3.09 24.13 -7.90
N THR A 132 2.23 23.66 -6.99
CA THR A 132 1.08 24.42 -6.51
C THR A 132 1.36 24.96 -5.11
N PRO A 133 0.66 26.01 -4.63
CA PRO A 133 0.94 26.60 -3.32
C PRO A 133 0.75 25.60 -2.18
N ASP A 134 1.77 25.40 -1.34
CA ASP A 134 1.73 24.37 -0.29
C ASP A 134 0.65 24.66 0.76
N TRP A 135 0.51 25.92 1.20
CA TRP A 135 -0.53 26.33 2.15
C TRP A 135 -1.93 25.93 1.69
N PHE A 136 -2.16 25.88 0.37
CA PHE A 136 -3.46 25.58 -0.20
C PHE A 136 -3.81 24.10 -0.04
N LYS A 137 -2.84 23.20 -0.23
CA LYS A 137 -3.01 21.74 -0.03
C LYS A 137 -3.41 21.39 1.41
N HIS A 138 -3.02 22.22 2.37
CA HIS A 138 -3.35 22.10 3.79
C HIS A 138 -4.63 22.83 4.19
N ALA A 139 -5.30 23.53 3.26
CA ALA A 139 -6.44 24.37 3.59
C ALA A 139 -7.77 23.61 3.69
N VAL A 140 -8.71 24.22 4.41
CA VAL A 140 -10.15 23.98 4.27
C VAL A 140 -10.77 25.30 3.83
N MET A 141 -11.40 25.28 2.67
CA MET A 141 -11.98 26.44 2.02
C MET A 141 -13.47 26.59 2.35
N TYR A 142 -13.92 27.83 2.42
CA TYR A 142 -15.33 28.18 2.59
C TYR A 142 -15.75 29.19 1.51
N GLN A 143 -16.74 28.84 0.69
CA GLN A 143 -17.29 29.70 -0.36
C GLN A 143 -18.40 30.59 0.21
N ILE A 144 -18.28 31.90 0.03
CA ILE A 144 -19.24 32.90 0.50
C ILE A 144 -19.87 33.63 -0.69
N PHE A 145 -21.20 33.66 -0.70
CA PHE A 145 -21.98 34.60 -1.51
C PHE A 145 -22.30 35.85 -0.65
N PRO A 146 -21.64 37.00 -0.87
CA PRO A 146 -21.60 38.12 0.09
C PRO A 146 -22.96 38.64 0.54
N ASP A 147 -23.87 38.94 -0.41
CA ASP A 147 -25.21 39.51 -0.13
C ASP A 147 -26.06 38.62 0.78
N ARG A 148 -25.72 37.32 0.88
CA ARG A 148 -26.54 36.29 1.53
C ARG A 148 -25.91 35.74 2.80
N PHE A 149 -24.70 36.17 3.16
CA PHE A 149 -23.99 35.58 4.30
C PHE A 149 -24.33 36.26 5.63
N TYR A 150 -24.08 37.56 5.77
CA TYR A 150 -24.46 38.31 6.96
C TYR A 150 -24.57 39.80 6.66
N ARG A 151 -25.68 40.42 7.08
CA ARG A 151 -25.91 41.86 7.00
C ARG A 151 -25.50 42.52 8.31
N ASP A 152 -24.48 43.37 8.25
CA ASP A 152 -24.19 44.30 9.34
C ASP A 152 -24.88 45.65 9.12
N GLY A 153 -25.55 46.15 10.15
CA GLY A 153 -26.34 47.39 10.09
C GLY A 153 -27.71 47.25 9.42
N ASN A 154 -28.44 48.36 9.35
CA ASN A 154 -29.80 48.44 8.78
C ASN A 154 -29.86 49.31 7.51
N GLU A 155 -28.76 49.95 7.12
CA GLU A 155 -28.69 50.79 5.93
C GLU A 155 -28.28 49.94 4.73
N ILE A 156 -29.06 50.02 3.65
CA ILE A 156 -28.74 49.39 2.37
C ILE A 156 -28.49 50.50 1.36
N VAL A 157 -27.37 50.43 0.64
CA VAL A 157 -27.03 51.41 -0.40
C VAL A 157 -28.04 51.30 -1.55
N PRO A 158 -28.75 52.38 -1.90
CA PRO A 158 -29.71 52.36 -2.99
C PRO A 158 -29.05 52.10 -4.35
N LYS A 159 -29.64 51.21 -5.13
CA LYS A 159 -29.31 50.86 -6.50
C LYS A 159 -30.57 51.00 -7.35
N GLU A 160 -30.41 51.57 -8.53
CA GLU A 160 -31.51 51.72 -9.48
C GLU A 160 -32.03 50.35 -9.94
N GLY A 161 -33.35 50.16 -9.89
CA GLY A 161 -33.99 48.90 -10.32
C GLY A 161 -33.81 47.70 -9.37
N ALA A 162 -33.18 47.89 -8.21
CA ALA A 162 -33.01 46.82 -7.21
C ALA A 162 -34.27 46.60 -6.36
N VAL A 163 -34.52 45.34 -5.98
CA VAL A 163 -35.55 44.96 -5.01
C VAL A 163 -34.88 44.59 -3.69
N TYR A 164 -35.34 45.17 -2.58
CA TYR A 164 -34.72 44.95 -1.27
C TYR A 164 -35.62 44.13 -0.36
N HIS A 165 -35.04 43.10 0.24
CA HIS A 165 -35.68 42.30 1.26
C HIS A 165 -35.50 42.93 2.65
N ALA A 166 -36.60 43.35 3.24
CA ALA A 166 -36.60 43.83 4.62
C ALA A 166 -36.28 42.69 5.61
N CYS A 167 -36.83 41.50 5.36
CA CYS A 167 -36.66 40.34 6.22
C CYS A 167 -35.53 39.43 5.71
N TRP A 168 -34.59 39.09 6.60
CA TRP A 168 -33.48 38.19 6.28
C TRP A 168 -33.92 36.75 5.98
N SER A 169 -35.13 36.35 6.41
CA SER A 169 -35.66 35.01 6.16
C SER A 169 -36.52 34.90 4.90
N ASP A 170 -36.60 35.97 4.09
CA ASP A 170 -37.30 35.90 2.82
C ASP A 170 -36.61 34.93 1.85
N ASP A 171 -37.38 34.37 0.91
CA ASP A 171 -36.81 33.54 -0.14
C ASP A 171 -36.38 34.42 -1.32
N PRO A 172 -35.27 34.08 -2.00
CA PRO A 172 -34.76 34.87 -3.09
C PRO A 172 -35.60 34.74 -4.36
N VAL A 173 -35.69 35.80 -5.14
CA VAL A 173 -36.54 35.89 -6.32
C VAL A 173 -35.90 36.72 -7.45
N TYR A 174 -36.01 36.22 -8.68
CA TYR A 174 -35.74 37.02 -9.87
C TYR A 174 -37.05 37.50 -10.49
N PHE A 175 -37.15 38.81 -10.69
CA PHE A 175 -38.26 39.39 -11.42
C PHE A 175 -37.91 39.37 -12.90
N LYS A 176 -38.66 38.58 -13.66
CA LYS A 176 -38.45 38.43 -15.11
C LYS A 176 -39.56 39.11 -15.88
N ASP A 177 -39.20 39.71 -17.01
CA ASP A 177 -40.16 40.19 -17.99
C ASP A 177 -41.00 39.02 -18.54
N VAL A 178 -42.27 39.27 -18.83
CA VAL A 178 -43.22 38.22 -19.21
C VAL A 178 -42.91 37.68 -20.61
N ASP A 179 -42.47 38.54 -21.53
CA ASP A 179 -42.28 38.23 -22.94
C ASP A 179 -40.83 37.82 -23.22
N SER A 180 -39.87 38.68 -22.87
CA SER A 180 -38.44 38.46 -23.13
C SER A 180 -37.79 37.46 -22.17
N ARG A 181 -38.43 37.19 -21.01
CA ARG A 181 -37.88 36.38 -19.91
C ARG A 181 -36.58 36.91 -19.31
N GLU A 182 -36.11 38.08 -19.73
CA GLU A 182 -34.96 38.76 -19.15
C GLU A 182 -35.24 39.19 -17.71
N ILE A 183 -34.20 39.24 -16.87
CA ILE A 183 -34.32 39.73 -15.50
C ILE A 183 -34.45 41.25 -15.56
N VAL A 184 -35.57 41.77 -15.04
CA VAL A 184 -35.86 43.22 -15.00
C VAL A 184 -35.50 43.85 -13.65
N ALA A 185 -35.41 43.05 -12.59
CA ALA A 185 -34.96 43.49 -11.29
C ALA A 185 -34.30 42.34 -10.49
N TYR A 186 -33.18 42.67 -9.85
CA TYR A 186 -32.44 41.77 -8.97
C TYR A 186 -32.77 42.06 -7.50
N ASP A 187 -32.84 41.00 -6.70
CA ASP A 187 -33.13 41.09 -5.27
C ASP A 187 -31.85 41.18 -4.42
N PHE A 188 -31.91 41.93 -3.32
CA PHE A 188 -30.80 42.13 -2.39
C PHE A 188 -31.26 41.98 -0.94
N PHE A 189 -30.44 41.29 -0.15
CA PHE A 189 -30.68 41.11 1.29
C PHE A 189 -29.81 42.01 2.15
N GLY A 190 -28.75 42.59 1.57
CA GLY A 190 -27.87 43.56 2.21
C GLY A 190 -26.72 42.93 2.99
N GLY A 191 -26.36 41.67 2.69
CA GLY A 191 -25.12 41.09 3.21
C GLY A 191 -23.90 41.87 2.73
N ASN A 192 -22.92 42.08 3.61
CA ASN A 192 -21.82 43.02 3.36
C ASN A 192 -20.49 42.56 3.99
N LEU A 193 -19.39 43.21 3.60
CA LEU A 193 -18.03 42.81 3.97
C LEU A 193 -17.76 42.93 5.48
N ARG A 194 -18.26 43.98 6.13
CA ARG A 194 -18.23 44.12 7.60
C ARG A 194 -18.99 42.99 8.27
N GLY A 195 -20.08 42.57 7.65
CA GLY A 195 -20.84 41.42 8.10
C GLY A 195 -20.02 40.13 8.06
N VAL A 196 -19.28 39.89 6.96
CA VAL A 196 -18.35 38.75 6.88
C VAL A 196 -17.25 38.85 7.94
N GLU A 197 -16.69 40.04 8.16
CA GLU A 197 -15.66 40.29 9.18
C GLU A 197 -16.12 39.86 10.58
N LYS A 198 -17.35 40.22 10.97
CA LYS A 198 -17.97 39.81 12.25
C LYS A 198 -18.13 38.29 12.42
N LYS A 199 -17.99 37.53 11.34
CA LYS A 199 -18.17 36.08 11.31
C LYS A 199 -16.86 35.33 11.05
N LEU A 200 -15.73 36.01 10.95
CA LEU A 200 -14.42 35.36 10.85
C LEU A 200 -14.11 34.47 12.06
N ASP A 201 -14.59 34.83 13.27
CA ASP A 201 -14.43 33.97 14.45
C ASP A 201 -15.20 32.65 14.33
N TYR A 202 -16.42 32.68 13.78
CA TYR A 202 -17.18 31.48 13.48
C TYR A 202 -16.44 30.59 12.48
N LEU A 203 -15.92 31.17 11.39
CA LEU A 203 -15.18 30.43 10.37
C LEU A 203 -13.88 29.85 10.93
N LYS A 204 -13.18 30.60 11.78
CA LYS A 204 -11.97 30.13 12.46
C LYS A 204 -12.27 28.98 13.41
N GLU A 205 -13.34 29.08 14.19
CA GLU A 205 -13.80 28.02 15.10
C GLU A 205 -14.23 26.76 14.34
N LEU A 206 -14.84 26.92 13.16
CA LEU A 206 -15.16 25.83 12.25
C LEU A 206 -13.89 25.14 11.70
N GLY A 207 -12.75 25.85 11.67
CA GLY A 207 -11.45 25.36 11.20
C GLY A 207 -11.12 25.78 9.76
N ILE A 208 -11.76 26.82 9.25
CA ILE A 208 -11.51 27.36 7.91
C ILE A 208 -10.19 28.14 7.87
N SER A 209 -9.45 27.98 6.77
CA SER A 209 -8.19 28.69 6.51
C SER A 209 -8.14 29.38 5.15
N ALA A 210 -9.17 29.20 4.31
CA ALA A 210 -9.36 29.94 3.07
C ALA A 210 -10.83 30.34 2.87
N ILE A 211 -11.06 31.59 2.45
CA ILE A 211 -12.37 32.07 2.00
C ILE A 211 -12.28 32.31 0.50
N TYR A 212 -13.24 31.77 -0.23
CA TYR A 212 -13.48 32.11 -1.63
C TYR A 212 -14.75 32.95 -1.73
N PHE A 213 -14.63 34.16 -2.25
CA PHE A 213 -15.79 34.99 -2.56
C PHE A 213 -16.21 34.81 -4.00
N ASN A 214 -17.52 34.64 -4.20
CA ASN A 214 -18.16 35.04 -5.45
C ASN A 214 -17.86 36.51 -5.79
N PRO A 215 -18.13 37.00 -7.01
CA PRO A 215 -17.64 38.32 -7.42
C PRO A 215 -18.09 39.44 -6.46
N VAL A 216 -17.17 40.36 -6.18
CA VAL A 216 -17.35 41.45 -5.19
C VAL A 216 -17.30 42.85 -5.81
N PHE A 217 -17.02 42.93 -7.12
CA PHE A 217 -16.86 44.19 -7.82
C PHE A 217 -18.22 44.84 -8.13
N GLU A 218 -18.21 46.16 -8.30
CA GLU A 218 -19.41 46.95 -8.60
C GLU A 218 -20.18 46.38 -9.78
N SER A 219 -21.49 46.16 -9.64
CA SER A 219 -22.38 45.59 -10.66
C SER A 219 -23.83 46.09 -10.51
N GLU A 220 -24.73 45.72 -11.44
CA GLU A 220 -26.18 45.94 -11.28
C GLU A 220 -26.86 44.82 -10.48
N SER A 221 -26.42 43.57 -10.70
CA SER A 221 -27.02 42.39 -10.07
C SER A 221 -26.55 42.11 -8.64
N ASN A 222 -27.16 41.12 -8.01
CA ASN A 222 -26.75 40.55 -6.71
C ASN A 222 -25.64 39.50 -6.80
N HIS A 223 -25.37 38.98 -7.99
CA HIS A 223 -24.38 37.94 -8.23
C HIS A 223 -23.05 38.50 -8.75
N HIS A 224 -23.06 39.76 -9.19
CA HIS A 224 -21.88 40.55 -9.54
C HIS A 224 -21.05 40.09 -10.76
N TYR A 225 -21.45 39.00 -11.44
CA TYR A 225 -20.88 38.60 -12.74
C TYR A 225 -21.05 39.62 -13.86
N ASP A 226 -22.03 40.51 -13.79
CA ASP A 226 -22.22 41.66 -14.69
C ASP A 226 -21.33 42.84 -14.27
N THR A 227 -20.00 42.63 -14.22
CA THR A 227 -19.06 43.60 -13.64
C THR A 227 -19.16 44.98 -14.30
N GLY A 228 -19.35 46.00 -13.47
CA GLY A 228 -19.46 47.41 -13.78
C GLY A 228 -18.13 48.16 -13.73
N ASP A 229 -17.36 47.99 -12.64
CA ASP A 229 -15.99 48.52 -12.49
C ASP A 229 -15.12 47.53 -11.67
N TYR A 230 -14.14 46.89 -12.33
CA TYR A 230 -13.21 45.93 -11.74
C TYR A 230 -12.30 46.48 -10.63
N HIS A 231 -12.10 47.81 -10.55
CA HIS A 231 -11.23 48.44 -9.54
C HIS A 231 -12.00 48.89 -8.30
N LYS A 232 -13.31 48.62 -8.23
CA LYS A 232 -14.18 49.12 -7.18
C LYS A 232 -15.05 48.01 -6.61
N ILE A 233 -15.00 47.85 -5.29
CA ILE A 233 -15.94 47.01 -4.54
C ILE A 233 -17.35 47.55 -4.72
N ASP A 234 -18.31 46.64 -4.84
CA ASP A 234 -19.70 47.02 -4.97
C ASP A 234 -20.18 47.84 -3.76
N PRO A 235 -20.76 49.04 -3.97
CA PRO A 235 -21.21 49.89 -2.87
C PRO A 235 -22.18 49.21 -1.89
N ILE A 236 -22.94 48.18 -2.31
CA ILE A 236 -23.82 47.45 -1.40
C ILE A 236 -23.05 46.55 -0.43
N LEU A 237 -21.85 46.09 -0.83
CA LEU A 237 -20.98 45.24 -0.03
C LEU A 237 -20.05 46.06 0.86
N GLY A 238 -19.65 47.26 0.43
CA GLY A 238 -18.80 48.18 1.19
C GLY A 238 -17.90 49.03 0.29
N THR A 239 -16.71 49.34 0.80
CA THR A 239 -15.66 50.09 0.07
C THR A 239 -14.41 49.23 -0.15
N ASN A 240 -13.48 49.70 -0.99
CA ASN A 240 -12.17 49.06 -1.14
C ASN A 240 -11.41 49.00 0.20
N ASP A 241 -11.53 50.04 1.04
CA ASP A 241 -10.90 50.08 2.36
C ASP A 241 -11.53 49.06 3.32
N ASP A 242 -12.86 48.89 3.30
CA ASP A 242 -13.52 47.83 4.08
C ASP A 242 -13.05 46.44 3.63
N PHE A 243 -12.85 46.23 2.31
CA PHE A 243 -12.36 44.96 1.80
C PHE A 243 -10.90 44.69 2.18
N LYS A 244 -10.04 45.71 2.09
CA LYS A 244 -8.66 45.64 2.57
C LYS A 244 -8.61 45.29 4.05
N HIS A 245 -9.43 45.97 4.86
CA HIS A 245 -9.51 45.71 6.29
C HIS A 245 -9.96 44.27 6.59
N LEU A 246 -10.93 43.76 5.84
CA LEU A 246 -11.36 42.37 5.93
C LEU A 246 -10.22 41.39 5.58
N ILE A 247 -9.46 41.66 4.51
CA ILE A 247 -8.29 40.84 4.12
C ILE A 247 -7.26 40.80 5.25
N ASP A 248 -6.91 41.96 5.82
CA ASP A 248 -5.91 42.05 6.87
C ASP A 248 -6.39 41.34 8.15
N THR A 249 -7.65 41.55 8.55
CA THR A 249 -8.26 40.89 9.72
C THR A 249 -8.37 39.37 9.54
N ALA A 250 -8.72 38.89 8.33
CA ALA A 250 -8.74 37.47 8.01
C ALA A 250 -7.33 36.87 8.10
N ARG A 251 -6.32 37.59 7.57
CA ARG A 251 -4.91 37.16 7.61
C ARG A 251 -4.40 37.01 9.04
N GLU A 252 -4.74 37.94 9.95
CA GLU A 252 -4.40 37.84 11.38
C GLU A 252 -4.98 36.58 12.05
N LYS A 253 -6.12 36.09 11.55
CA LYS A 253 -6.75 34.83 12.01
C LYS A 253 -6.23 33.60 11.25
N GLY A 254 -5.28 33.76 10.33
CA GLY A 254 -4.75 32.69 9.48
C GLY A 254 -5.71 32.24 8.39
N ILE A 255 -6.63 33.11 7.96
CA ILE A 255 -7.58 32.88 6.88
C ILE A 255 -7.11 33.68 5.66
N ARG A 256 -6.92 33.00 4.53
CA ARG A 256 -6.56 33.63 3.26
C ARG A 256 -7.80 33.89 2.41
N ILE A 257 -7.78 34.96 1.61
CA ILE A 257 -8.93 35.37 0.78
C ILE A 257 -8.60 35.17 -0.70
N ILE A 258 -9.51 34.50 -1.42
CA ILE A 258 -9.50 34.28 -2.86
C ILE A 258 -10.75 34.97 -3.42
N ILE A 259 -10.61 35.65 -4.55
CA ILE A 259 -11.73 36.35 -5.20
C ILE A 259 -12.00 35.82 -6.60
N ASP A 260 -13.21 36.03 -7.07
CA ASP A 260 -13.67 35.68 -8.41
C ASP A 260 -13.22 36.70 -9.47
N GLY A 261 -12.70 36.22 -10.59
CA GLY A 261 -12.25 37.00 -11.73
C GLY A 261 -13.08 36.69 -12.96
N VAL A 262 -14.01 37.60 -13.29
CA VAL A 262 -14.93 37.47 -14.43
C VAL A 262 -14.39 38.27 -15.61
N PHE A 263 -13.64 37.61 -16.49
CA PHE A 263 -12.88 38.28 -17.55
C PHE A 263 -13.30 37.94 -18.99
N SER A 264 -14.29 37.06 -19.18
CA SER A 264 -14.83 36.73 -20.51
C SER A 264 -15.90 37.73 -20.99
N HIS A 265 -16.50 38.44 -20.06
CA HIS A 265 -17.55 39.43 -20.31
C HIS A 265 -17.58 40.51 -19.24
N THR A 266 -18.33 41.58 -19.51
CA THR A 266 -18.61 42.67 -18.55
C THR A 266 -20.12 42.85 -18.42
N GLY A 267 -20.59 43.68 -17.49
CA GLY A 267 -21.98 44.13 -17.48
C GLY A 267 -22.29 45.09 -18.64
N SER A 268 -23.49 44.99 -19.21
CA SER A 268 -23.96 45.89 -20.28
C SER A 268 -24.05 47.35 -19.84
N ASN A 269 -24.21 47.60 -18.54
CA ASN A 269 -24.15 48.95 -17.99
C ASN A 269 -22.88 49.16 -17.17
N SER A 270 -21.75 48.63 -17.64
CA SER A 270 -20.42 48.86 -17.08
C SER A 270 -19.83 50.20 -17.50
N LYS A 271 -18.75 50.62 -16.85
CA LYS A 271 -17.96 51.80 -17.24
C LYS A 271 -17.42 51.70 -18.67
N TYR A 272 -17.20 50.46 -19.12
CA TYR A 272 -16.57 50.12 -20.40
C TYR A 272 -17.59 50.06 -21.54
N PHE A 273 -18.77 49.47 -21.32
CA PHE A 273 -19.83 49.34 -22.34
C PHE A 273 -20.86 50.48 -22.26
N ASN A 274 -21.26 50.86 -21.05
CA ASN A 274 -22.11 52.00 -20.68
C ASN A 274 -23.44 52.16 -21.45
N ARG A 275 -24.20 51.07 -21.64
CA ARG A 275 -25.43 51.05 -22.44
C ARG A 275 -26.49 52.06 -22.00
N LYS A 276 -26.66 52.29 -20.69
CA LYS A 276 -27.66 53.23 -20.15
C LYS A 276 -27.08 54.59 -19.75
N GLY A 277 -25.77 54.83 -19.96
CA GLY A 277 -25.12 56.08 -19.57
C GLY A 277 -25.01 56.29 -18.06
N LYS A 278 -24.78 55.21 -17.30
CA LYS A 278 -24.60 55.26 -15.83
C LYS A 278 -23.29 55.95 -15.40
N TYR A 279 -22.25 55.86 -16.23
CA TYR A 279 -20.95 56.47 -15.95
C TYR A 279 -20.72 57.71 -16.82
N ASP A 280 -19.97 58.69 -16.28
CA ASP A 280 -19.61 59.92 -17.01
C ASP A 280 -18.66 59.66 -18.20
N THR A 281 -18.05 58.47 -18.27
CA THR A 281 -17.18 58.05 -19.37
C THR A 281 -17.97 57.52 -20.56
N VAL A 282 -17.50 57.79 -21.77
CA VAL A 282 -18.12 57.27 -22.99
C VAL A 282 -17.78 55.79 -23.19
N GLY A 283 -18.77 54.91 -23.09
CA GLY A 283 -18.60 53.47 -23.28
C GLY A 283 -18.73 53.01 -24.73
N ALA A 284 -18.36 51.76 -24.99
CA ALA A 284 -18.33 51.14 -26.31
C ALA A 284 -19.70 51.12 -27.02
N PHE A 285 -20.82 51.01 -26.28
CA PHE A 285 -22.16 51.05 -26.87
C PHE A 285 -22.57 52.46 -27.34
N GLN A 286 -21.98 53.50 -26.73
CA GLN A 286 -22.37 54.89 -26.95
C GLN A 286 -21.60 55.55 -28.10
N SER A 287 -20.32 55.22 -28.28
CA SER A 287 -19.51 55.70 -29.40
C SER A 287 -18.45 54.71 -29.85
N LYS A 288 -18.20 54.67 -31.17
CA LYS A 288 -17.06 53.96 -31.76
C LYS A 288 -15.70 54.60 -31.43
N ASP A 289 -15.72 55.85 -30.97
CA ASP A 289 -14.53 56.56 -30.50
C ASP A 289 -14.20 56.26 -29.03
N SER A 290 -15.01 55.43 -28.35
CA SER A 290 -14.71 54.98 -26.99
C SER A 290 -13.37 54.23 -26.97
N PRO A 291 -12.49 54.46 -25.96
CA PRO A 291 -11.26 53.70 -25.82
C PRO A 291 -11.51 52.20 -25.55
N TYR A 292 -12.75 51.83 -25.22
CA TYR A 292 -13.17 50.46 -24.97
C TYR A 292 -13.86 49.81 -26.18
N TYR A 293 -14.06 50.52 -27.29
CA TYR A 293 -14.83 50.00 -28.43
C TYR A 293 -14.25 48.69 -28.98
N GLU A 294 -12.92 48.61 -29.09
CA GLU A 294 -12.21 47.41 -29.58
C GLU A 294 -12.25 46.22 -28.62
N TRP A 295 -12.73 46.42 -27.39
CA TRP A 295 -12.91 45.33 -26.44
C TRP A 295 -14.12 44.48 -26.80
N TYR A 296 -15.08 44.96 -27.60
CA TYR A 296 -16.33 44.26 -27.87
C TYR A 296 -16.47 43.92 -29.35
N ASP A 297 -17.28 42.91 -29.65
CA ASP A 297 -17.62 42.54 -31.02
C ASP A 297 -19.05 42.99 -31.38
N PHE A 298 -19.16 43.98 -32.27
CA PHE A 298 -20.44 44.46 -32.79
C PHE A 298 -20.67 43.93 -34.20
N ARG A 299 -21.63 43.01 -34.34
CA ARG A 299 -22.13 42.52 -35.63
C ARG A 299 -22.90 43.62 -36.38
N ASN A 300 -23.74 44.36 -35.68
CA ASN A 300 -24.41 45.56 -36.19
C ASN A 300 -24.54 46.63 -35.08
N TYR A 301 -23.71 47.67 -35.18
CA TYR A 301 -23.58 48.68 -34.14
C TYR A 301 -24.82 49.57 -33.97
N PRO A 302 -25.25 49.90 -32.73
CA PRO A 302 -24.71 49.43 -31.45
C PRO A 302 -25.45 48.20 -30.88
N THR A 303 -26.56 47.76 -31.48
CA THR A 303 -27.54 46.89 -30.81
C THR A 303 -27.31 45.39 -30.99
N ASP A 304 -26.53 44.97 -31.98
CA ASP A 304 -26.21 43.56 -32.22
C ASP A 304 -24.72 43.32 -31.98
N TYR A 305 -24.42 42.57 -30.92
CA TYR A 305 -23.08 42.29 -30.42
C TYR A 305 -23.01 40.89 -29.80
N ASP A 306 -21.80 40.38 -29.62
CA ASP A 306 -21.59 39.10 -28.97
C ASP A 306 -21.79 39.22 -27.45
N SER A 307 -22.50 38.26 -26.89
CA SER A 307 -22.90 38.27 -25.48
C SER A 307 -23.04 36.86 -24.95
N TRP A 308 -22.74 36.69 -23.66
CA TRP A 308 -22.63 35.39 -23.04
C TRP A 308 -23.98 34.68 -23.13
N TRP A 309 -24.03 33.55 -23.86
CA TRP A 309 -25.25 32.76 -24.06
C TRP A 309 -26.47 33.54 -24.59
N ASN A 310 -26.22 34.60 -25.38
CA ASN A 310 -27.24 35.56 -25.86
C ASN A 310 -27.92 36.40 -24.76
N PHE A 311 -27.37 36.44 -23.54
CA PHE A 311 -27.79 37.41 -22.54
C PHE A 311 -27.20 38.78 -22.87
N HIS A 312 -28.00 39.65 -23.49
CA HIS A 312 -27.58 41.01 -23.88
C HIS A 312 -27.14 41.90 -22.69
N THR A 313 -27.37 41.45 -21.46
CA THR A 313 -26.85 42.10 -20.25
C THR A 313 -25.37 41.81 -19.98
N LEU A 314 -24.76 40.83 -20.66
CA LEU A 314 -23.39 40.35 -20.46
C LEU A 314 -22.61 40.37 -21.80
N PRO A 315 -22.25 41.55 -22.34
CA PRO A 315 -21.45 41.65 -23.56
C PRO A 315 -20.07 41.00 -23.40
N ASN A 316 -19.73 40.09 -24.31
CA ASN A 316 -18.42 39.44 -24.36
C ASN A 316 -17.33 40.44 -24.72
N VAL A 317 -16.18 40.26 -24.09
CA VAL A 317 -14.98 41.00 -24.47
C VAL A 317 -14.12 40.16 -25.43
N ARG A 318 -13.28 40.83 -26.21
CA ARG A 318 -12.17 40.22 -26.96
C ARG A 318 -10.95 40.24 -26.06
N GLU A 319 -10.74 39.15 -25.33
CA GLU A 319 -9.81 39.09 -24.20
C GLU A 319 -8.34 39.26 -24.62
N THR A 320 -8.02 38.97 -25.88
CA THR A 320 -6.65 39.11 -26.43
C THR A 320 -6.37 40.48 -27.03
N THR A 321 -7.35 41.40 -27.05
CA THR A 321 -7.13 42.78 -27.48
C THR A 321 -6.03 43.41 -26.60
N PRO A 322 -4.96 44.01 -27.18
CA PRO A 322 -3.82 44.49 -26.41
C PRO A 322 -4.18 45.41 -25.25
N SER A 323 -5.07 46.39 -25.46
CA SER A 323 -5.52 47.30 -24.41
C SER A 323 -6.28 46.60 -23.28
N TYR A 324 -7.01 45.52 -23.57
CA TYR A 324 -7.71 44.74 -22.55
C TYR A 324 -6.72 43.89 -21.74
N MET A 325 -5.76 43.26 -22.43
CA MET A 325 -4.64 42.54 -21.79
C MET A 325 -3.79 43.46 -20.90
N ASP A 326 -3.58 44.70 -21.33
CA ASP A 326 -2.89 45.73 -20.54
C ASP A 326 -3.71 46.06 -19.28
N PHE A 327 -5.01 46.34 -19.45
CA PHE A 327 -5.94 46.65 -18.38
C PHE A 327 -6.11 45.53 -17.33
N ILE A 328 -6.24 44.27 -17.75
CA ILE A 328 -6.44 43.15 -16.80
C ILE A 328 -5.10 42.65 -16.23
N ILE A 329 -4.04 42.59 -17.04
CA ILE A 329 -2.81 41.86 -16.70
C ILE A 329 -1.56 42.75 -16.68
N ARG A 330 -1.21 43.39 -17.80
CA ARG A 330 0.18 43.88 -18.01
C ARG A 330 0.48 45.22 -17.39
N ASP A 331 -0.48 46.14 -17.30
CA ASP A 331 -0.24 47.46 -16.73
C ASP A 331 0.15 47.40 -15.25
N LYS A 332 0.76 48.47 -14.74
CA LYS A 332 1.16 48.55 -13.32
C LYS A 332 -0.05 48.58 -12.39
N ASP A 333 -1.12 49.20 -12.84
CA ASP A 333 -2.40 49.30 -12.12
C ASP A 333 -3.46 48.38 -12.73
N SER A 334 -3.03 47.30 -13.40
CA SER A 334 -3.94 46.30 -13.94
C SER A 334 -4.80 45.65 -12.85
N VAL A 335 -5.96 45.11 -13.21
CA VAL A 335 -6.90 44.49 -12.26
C VAL A 335 -6.20 43.42 -11.42
N LEU A 336 -5.43 42.53 -12.07
CA LEU A 336 -4.62 41.51 -11.39
C LEU A 336 -3.68 42.14 -10.35
N LYS A 337 -2.87 43.12 -10.74
CA LYS A 337 -1.84 43.70 -9.85
C LYS A 337 -2.44 44.59 -8.76
N HIS A 338 -3.56 45.25 -9.03
CA HIS A 338 -4.26 46.05 -8.03
C HIS A 338 -4.69 45.18 -6.85
N TRP A 339 -5.50 44.14 -7.08
CA TRP A 339 -6.01 43.33 -5.97
C TRP A 339 -4.94 42.45 -5.30
N MET A 340 -3.92 42.00 -6.05
CA MET A 340 -2.76 41.35 -5.45
C MET A 340 -1.99 42.30 -4.50
N ARG A 341 -1.87 43.59 -4.83
CA ARG A 341 -1.31 44.60 -3.90
C ARG A 341 -2.20 44.84 -2.68
N GLU A 342 -3.52 44.73 -2.84
CA GLU A 342 -4.45 44.81 -1.70
C GLU A 342 -4.35 43.61 -0.76
N GLY A 343 -3.78 42.49 -1.23
CA GLY A 343 -3.32 41.40 -0.39
C GLY A 343 -4.15 40.11 -0.45
N ILE A 344 -4.95 39.93 -1.51
CA ILE A 344 -5.60 38.65 -1.79
C ILE A 344 -4.53 37.55 -1.99
N SER A 345 -4.94 36.31 -1.79
CA SER A 345 -4.08 35.12 -1.87
C SER A 345 -4.31 34.28 -3.13
N GLY A 346 -5.18 34.72 -4.03
CA GLY A 346 -5.43 34.01 -5.27
C GLY A 346 -6.69 34.46 -6.00
N TRP A 347 -6.90 33.85 -7.15
CA TRP A 347 -8.03 34.09 -8.04
C TRP A 347 -8.75 32.79 -8.38
N ARG A 348 -10.08 32.82 -8.38
CA ARG A 348 -10.91 31.86 -9.11
C ARG A 348 -11.31 32.52 -10.42
N LEU A 349 -11.02 31.91 -11.56
CA LEU A 349 -11.41 32.43 -12.86
C LEU A 349 -12.73 31.79 -13.33
N ASP A 350 -13.71 32.64 -13.53
CA ASP A 350 -15.03 32.31 -14.08
C ASP A 350 -14.92 31.92 -15.55
N VAL A 351 -15.63 30.86 -15.94
CA VAL A 351 -15.75 30.40 -17.34
C VAL A 351 -14.39 30.41 -18.08
N ILE A 352 -13.37 29.85 -17.43
CA ILE A 352 -12.00 29.82 -17.97
C ILE A 352 -11.90 29.06 -19.31
N ASP A 353 -12.88 28.22 -19.61
CA ASP A 353 -13.02 27.50 -20.87
C ASP A 353 -13.42 28.38 -22.06
N GLU A 354 -14.04 29.54 -21.82
CA GLU A 354 -14.23 30.58 -22.84
C GLU A 354 -12.99 31.46 -23.00
N LEU A 355 -12.13 31.56 -21.98
CA LEU A 355 -10.92 32.39 -22.05
C LEU A 355 -9.86 31.78 -23.00
N PRO A 356 -9.33 32.57 -23.96
CA PRO A 356 -8.24 32.12 -24.83
C PRO A 356 -7.01 31.67 -24.03
N ALA A 357 -6.33 30.61 -24.51
CA ALA A 357 -5.14 30.08 -23.84
C ALA A 357 -4.02 31.12 -23.69
N GLU A 358 -3.92 32.10 -24.60
CA GLU A 358 -2.99 33.22 -24.48
C GLU A 358 -3.26 34.06 -23.23
N PHE A 359 -4.53 34.36 -22.96
CA PHE A 359 -4.96 35.13 -21.80
C PHE A 359 -4.68 34.36 -20.50
N SER A 360 -5.18 33.13 -20.37
CA SER A 360 -5.05 32.34 -19.13
C SER A 360 -3.59 32.07 -18.76
N ARG A 361 -2.74 31.75 -19.75
CA ARG A 361 -1.30 31.50 -19.53
C ARG A 361 -0.55 32.76 -19.15
N LEU A 362 -0.86 33.91 -19.77
CA LEU A 362 -0.22 35.16 -19.38
C LEU A 362 -0.66 35.58 -17.98
N PHE A 363 -1.96 35.45 -17.66
CA PHE A 363 -2.50 35.73 -16.33
C PHE A 363 -1.80 34.88 -15.27
N PHE A 364 -1.72 33.55 -15.47
CA PHE A 364 -1.03 32.64 -14.58
C PHE A 364 0.45 33.01 -14.42
N ALA A 365 1.16 33.26 -15.52
CA ALA A 365 2.57 33.63 -15.48
C ALA A 365 2.82 34.94 -14.71
N GLU A 366 2.01 35.97 -14.91
CA GLU A 366 2.14 37.24 -14.18
C GLU A 366 1.73 37.09 -12.71
N LEU A 367 0.66 36.34 -12.40
CA LEU A 367 0.27 36.02 -11.03
C LEU A 367 1.42 35.36 -10.26
N LYS A 368 2.04 34.33 -10.85
CA LYS A 368 3.17 33.61 -10.25
C LYS A 368 4.44 34.44 -10.13
N LYS A 369 4.66 35.42 -11.02
CA LYS A 369 5.75 36.41 -10.87
C LYS A 369 5.50 37.36 -9.70
N ILE A 370 4.26 37.79 -9.49
CA ILE A 370 3.88 38.67 -8.37
C ILE A 370 4.01 37.92 -7.04
N ASN A 371 3.44 36.72 -6.97
CA ASN A 371 3.48 35.88 -5.80
C ASN A 371 3.37 34.39 -6.18
N PRO A 372 4.46 33.60 -6.08
CA PRO A 372 4.43 32.16 -6.34
C PRO A 372 3.40 31.39 -5.50
N ASP A 373 3.09 31.87 -4.29
CA ASP A 373 2.12 31.26 -3.37
C ASP A 373 0.67 31.66 -3.65
N ALA A 374 0.42 32.56 -4.62
CA ALA A 374 -0.95 32.91 -4.98
C ALA A 374 -1.57 31.77 -5.82
N VAL A 375 -2.76 31.32 -5.43
CA VAL A 375 -3.45 30.21 -6.11
C VAL A 375 -4.28 30.73 -7.28
N MET A 376 -4.26 30.02 -8.41
CA MET A 376 -5.20 30.20 -9.52
C MET A 376 -6.08 28.97 -9.68
N ILE A 377 -7.39 29.16 -9.54
CA ILE A 377 -8.41 28.13 -9.61
C ILE A 377 -9.27 28.36 -10.85
N GLY A 378 -9.37 27.39 -11.75
CA GLY A 378 -10.28 27.48 -12.89
C GLY A 378 -11.66 26.89 -12.59
N GLU A 379 -12.72 27.51 -13.09
CA GLU A 379 -14.01 26.85 -13.21
C GLU A 379 -14.00 25.86 -14.39
N VAL A 380 -13.86 24.57 -14.09
CA VAL A 380 -13.89 23.50 -15.09
C VAL A 380 -14.82 22.40 -14.61
N TRP A 381 -15.85 22.07 -15.39
CA TRP A 381 -16.89 21.12 -15.00
C TRP A 381 -16.52 19.66 -15.29
N GLU A 382 -15.70 19.43 -16.31
CA GLU A 382 -15.18 18.14 -16.74
C GLU A 382 -13.76 17.88 -16.24
N ASP A 383 -13.13 16.80 -16.72
CA ASP A 383 -11.73 16.51 -16.41
C ASP A 383 -10.82 17.65 -16.93
N ALA A 384 -10.25 18.41 -15.97
CA ALA A 384 -9.40 19.56 -16.28
C ALA A 384 -8.08 19.19 -16.99
N SER A 385 -7.65 17.93 -16.93
CA SER A 385 -6.42 17.50 -17.61
C SER A 385 -6.58 17.45 -19.13
N ASN A 386 -7.79 17.18 -19.64
CA ASN A 386 -8.03 16.85 -21.05
C ASN A 386 -9.30 17.45 -21.65
N LYS A 387 -9.91 18.45 -21.00
CA LYS A 387 -11.10 19.12 -21.52
C LYS A 387 -10.90 19.63 -22.95
N ILE A 388 -11.91 19.39 -23.79
CA ILE A 388 -12.07 20.05 -25.09
C ILE A 388 -13.13 21.14 -24.91
N ALA A 389 -12.77 22.38 -25.19
CA ALA A 389 -13.67 23.53 -25.14
C ALA A 389 -13.62 24.26 -26.48
N TYR A 390 -14.78 24.51 -27.10
CA TYR A 390 -14.90 25.20 -28.39
C TYR A 390 -13.99 24.62 -29.50
N GLY A 391 -13.84 23.30 -29.52
CA GLY A 391 -12.99 22.58 -30.49
C GLY A 391 -11.49 22.64 -30.20
N VAL A 392 -11.08 23.20 -29.07
CA VAL A 392 -9.67 23.33 -28.65
C VAL A 392 -9.38 22.41 -27.47
N GLN A 393 -8.34 21.58 -27.61
CA GLN A 393 -7.80 20.77 -26.52
C GLN A 393 -7.10 21.65 -25.49
N ARG A 394 -7.67 21.75 -24.27
CA ARG A 394 -7.08 22.53 -23.18
C ARG A 394 -5.94 21.77 -22.52
N GLN A 395 -4.97 22.51 -21.98
CA GLN A 395 -3.73 22.01 -21.37
C GLN A 395 -3.56 22.53 -19.94
N TYR A 396 -4.67 22.70 -19.24
CA TYR A 396 -4.73 23.40 -17.96
C TYR A 396 -3.73 22.88 -16.92
N LEU A 397 -3.63 21.55 -16.78
CA LEU A 397 -2.78 20.89 -15.80
C LEU A 397 -1.37 20.59 -16.33
N CYS A 398 -0.92 21.24 -17.41
CA CYS A 398 0.43 21.04 -17.95
C CYS A 398 1.51 21.90 -17.25
N GLY A 399 1.17 22.60 -16.16
CA GLY A 399 2.12 23.30 -15.28
C GLY A 399 2.38 24.78 -15.59
N TYR A 400 1.56 25.41 -16.44
CA TYR A 400 1.75 26.82 -16.84
C TYR A 400 0.43 27.59 -17.06
N GLU A 401 -0.71 27.05 -16.63
CA GLU A 401 -2.02 27.65 -16.90
C GLU A 401 -2.95 27.70 -15.67
N MET A 402 -2.92 26.72 -14.75
CA MET A 402 -3.62 26.80 -13.46
C MET A 402 -2.96 25.94 -12.38
N ASP A 403 -3.28 26.22 -11.11
CA ASP A 403 -2.91 25.38 -9.97
C ASP A 403 -3.98 24.34 -9.65
N SER A 404 -5.25 24.74 -9.75
CA SER A 404 -6.41 24.00 -9.28
C SER A 404 -7.62 24.21 -10.18
N ALA A 405 -8.60 23.34 -10.07
CA ALA A 405 -9.91 23.51 -10.67
C ALA A 405 -11.02 23.16 -9.66
N MET A 406 -12.21 23.68 -9.91
CA MET A 406 -13.42 23.22 -9.22
C MET A 406 -13.66 21.75 -9.57
N ASN A 407 -13.48 20.85 -8.61
CA ASN A 407 -13.46 19.40 -8.86
C ASN A 407 -14.88 18.80 -8.98
N TYR A 408 -15.64 19.28 -9.97
CA TYR A 408 -16.95 18.75 -10.34
C TYR A 408 -16.91 17.26 -10.75
N PRO A 409 -15.82 16.72 -11.35
CA PRO A 409 -15.70 15.28 -11.57
C PRO A 409 -15.77 14.47 -10.26
N LEU A 410 -14.98 14.81 -9.23
CA LEU A 410 -15.06 14.14 -7.93
C LEU A 410 -16.46 14.28 -7.31
N ARG A 411 -17.05 15.47 -7.38
CA ARG A 411 -18.43 15.69 -6.93
C ARG A 411 -19.39 14.72 -7.61
N ALA A 412 -19.34 14.60 -8.94
CA ALA A 412 -20.19 13.69 -9.69
C ALA A 412 -20.00 12.23 -9.21
N HIS A 413 -18.76 11.79 -8.99
CA HIS A 413 -18.46 10.44 -8.50
C HIS A 413 -19.08 10.16 -7.12
N ILE A 414 -18.97 11.12 -6.18
CA ILE A 414 -19.56 11.02 -4.85
C ILE A 414 -21.09 10.92 -4.95
N PHE A 415 -21.71 11.80 -5.74
CA PHE A 415 -23.17 11.85 -5.88
C PHE A 415 -23.71 10.60 -6.58
N ASP A 416 -23.12 10.21 -7.71
CA ASP A 416 -23.51 9.03 -8.46
C ASP A 416 -23.45 7.77 -7.59
N PHE A 417 -22.40 7.63 -6.77
CA PHE A 417 -22.29 6.52 -5.84
C PHE A 417 -23.36 6.60 -4.75
N ILE A 418 -23.44 7.69 -3.99
CA ILE A 418 -24.36 7.83 -2.85
C ILE A 418 -25.84 7.67 -3.27
N LEU A 419 -26.20 8.12 -4.48
CA LEU A 419 -27.57 8.09 -4.99
C LEU A 419 -27.97 6.77 -5.67
N GLY A 420 -27.04 5.87 -5.98
CA GLY A 420 -27.40 4.59 -6.62
C GLY A 420 -26.95 4.44 -8.08
N ALA A 421 -26.44 5.48 -8.73
CA ALA A 421 -26.23 5.54 -10.17
C ALA A 421 -25.03 4.71 -10.66
N ILE A 422 -23.98 4.57 -9.84
CA ILE A 422 -22.82 3.71 -10.10
C ILE A 422 -22.53 2.82 -8.90
N ASP A 423 -21.91 1.66 -9.09
CA ASP A 423 -21.44 0.81 -8.00
C ASP A 423 -20.06 1.23 -7.48
N GLY A 424 -19.60 0.54 -6.43
CA GLY A 424 -18.28 0.77 -5.84
C GLY A 424 -17.13 0.54 -6.81
N GLU A 425 -17.22 -0.46 -7.68
CA GLU A 425 -16.18 -0.77 -8.66
C GLU A 425 -15.99 0.37 -9.66
N LEU A 426 -17.08 0.84 -10.30
CA LEU A 426 -17.02 1.94 -11.26
C LEU A 426 -16.65 3.27 -10.58
N CYS A 427 -17.12 3.50 -9.35
CA CYS A 427 -16.73 4.68 -8.58
C CYS A 427 -15.20 4.72 -8.36
N MET A 428 -14.60 3.60 -7.93
CA MET A 428 -13.15 3.51 -7.71
C MET A 428 -12.37 3.68 -9.02
N ARG A 429 -12.81 3.06 -10.13
CA ARG A 429 -12.17 3.25 -11.45
C ARG A 429 -12.16 4.72 -11.88
N ARG A 430 -13.27 5.45 -11.65
CA ARG A 430 -13.36 6.88 -11.96
C ARG A 430 -12.43 7.73 -11.08
N MET A 431 -12.33 7.42 -9.78
CA MET A 431 -11.38 8.07 -8.88
C MET A 431 -9.92 7.86 -9.29
N GLU A 432 -9.57 6.62 -9.64
CA GLU A 432 -8.23 6.26 -10.10
C GLU A 432 -7.89 6.92 -11.44
N SER A 433 -8.87 7.10 -12.34
CA SER A 433 -8.68 7.86 -13.58
C SER A 433 -8.26 9.31 -13.32
N LEU A 434 -8.87 9.99 -12.33
CA LEU A 434 -8.44 11.35 -11.94
C LEU A 434 -7.01 11.33 -11.36
N ARG A 435 -6.71 10.36 -10.50
CA ARG A 435 -5.37 10.20 -9.90
C ARG A 435 -4.29 9.92 -10.94
N GLU A 436 -4.62 9.17 -11.99
CA GLU A 436 -3.73 8.88 -13.12
C GLU A 436 -3.51 10.12 -14.00
N ASN A 437 -4.59 10.83 -14.31
CA ASN A 437 -4.56 11.95 -15.25
C ASN A 437 -3.91 13.22 -14.67
N TYR A 438 -4.00 13.43 -13.36
CA TYR A 438 -3.67 14.72 -12.74
C TYR A 438 -2.23 14.68 -12.24
N PRO A 439 -1.39 15.69 -12.53
CA PRO A 439 -0.11 15.83 -11.84
C PRO A 439 -0.32 15.87 -10.34
N LYS A 440 0.57 15.20 -9.59
CA LYS A 440 0.49 15.07 -8.13
C LYS A 440 0.26 16.41 -7.42
N GLU A 441 0.97 17.45 -7.84
CA GLU A 441 0.84 18.83 -7.32
C GLU A 441 -0.58 19.39 -7.52
N ASN A 442 -1.18 19.20 -8.69
CA ASN A 442 -2.54 19.66 -9.00
C ASN A 442 -3.59 18.80 -8.29
N PHE A 443 -3.43 17.46 -8.27
CA PHE A 443 -4.38 16.53 -7.65
C PHE A 443 -4.63 16.87 -6.18
N TYR A 444 -3.57 17.14 -5.40
CA TYR A 444 -3.68 17.54 -3.99
C TYR A 444 -4.07 19.01 -3.79
N ALA A 445 -4.11 19.82 -4.85
CA ALA A 445 -4.56 21.20 -4.83
C ALA A 445 -5.99 21.37 -5.38
N MET A 446 -6.66 20.33 -5.89
CA MET A 446 -8.01 20.45 -6.46
C MET A 446 -9.03 21.01 -5.45
N MET A 447 -9.89 21.93 -5.88
CA MET A 447 -10.97 22.48 -5.04
C MET A 447 -12.12 21.48 -4.99
N ASN A 448 -12.13 20.62 -3.97
CA ASN A 448 -13.11 19.56 -3.77
C ASN A 448 -14.41 20.13 -3.20
N LEU A 449 -15.34 20.49 -4.06
CA LEU A 449 -16.67 21.00 -3.69
C LEU A 449 -17.75 19.91 -3.68
N ILE A 450 -18.74 20.08 -2.78
CA ILE A 450 -20.01 19.31 -2.79
C ILE A 450 -21.14 20.13 -3.41
N ALA A 451 -21.15 21.45 -3.15
CA ALA A 451 -22.09 22.40 -3.70
C ALA A 451 -21.40 23.70 -4.08
N SER A 452 -22.10 24.55 -4.83
CA SER A 452 -21.72 25.90 -5.17
C SER A 452 -22.99 26.72 -5.43
N HIS A 453 -22.80 28.00 -5.73
CA HIS A 453 -23.88 28.91 -6.12
C HIS A 453 -24.58 28.61 -7.46
N ASP A 454 -24.13 27.64 -8.27
CA ASP A 454 -24.74 27.31 -9.57
C ASP A 454 -25.46 25.96 -9.59
N ILE A 455 -25.29 25.19 -8.51
CA ILE A 455 -25.88 23.86 -8.37
C ILE A 455 -26.81 23.80 -7.18
N MET A 456 -27.71 22.82 -7.22
CA MET A 456 -28.68 22.57 -6.17
C MET A 456 -27.99 22.19 -4.85
N ARG A 457 -28.60 22.58 -3.73
CA ARG A 457 -28.09 22.24 -2.39
C ARG A 457 -28.06 20.73 -2.17
N PRO A 458 -27.03 20.21 -1.47
CA PRO A 458 -26.79 18.77 -1.41
C PRO A 458 -27.85 18.05 -0.59
N VAL A 459 -28.37 18.65 0.49
CA VAL A 459 -29.49 18.07 1.26
C VAL A 459 -30.72 17.87 0.38
N THR A 460 -31.01 18.83 -0.50
CA THR A 460 -32.14 18.75 -1.44
C THR A 460 -31.96 17.61 -2.44
N ILE A 461 -30.76 17.45 -3.01
CA ILE A 461 -30.46 16.35 -3.93
C ILE A 461 -30.50 15.00 -3.20
N PHE A 462 -29.79 14.87 -2.08
CA PHE A 462 -29.68 13.62 -1.33
C PHE A 462 -30.98 13.20 -0.64
N GLY A 463 -31.87 14.15 -0.38
CA GLY A 463 -33.24 13.90 0.05
C GLY A 463 -34.16 13.47 -1.10
N GLU A 464 -33.64 13.31 -2.32
CA GLU A 464 -34.41 12.86 -3.50
C GLU A 464 -35.57 13.81 -3.83
N ALA A 465 -35.33 15.13 -3.74
CA ALA A 465 -36.31 16.15 -4.14
C ALA A 465 -36.81 15.91 -5.59
N PRO A 466 -38.09 16.26 -5.87
CA PRO A 466 -38.67 16.04 -7.19
C PRO A 466 -37.97 16.85 -8.28
N TYR A 467 -38.12 16.39 -9.52
CA TYR A 467 -37.64 17.11 -10.70
C TYR A 467 -38.30 18.50 -10.79
N TYR A 468 -37.49 19.55 -10.95
CA TYR A 468 -37.90 20.93 -10.73
C TYR A 468 -37.92 21.81 -12.00
N ASP A 469 -37.37 21.37 -13.14
CA ASP A 469 -37.25 22.25 -14.33
C ASP A 469 -38.60 22.74 -14.87
N GLN A 470 -39.70 22.03 -14.59
CA GLN A 470 -41.07 22.43 -14.96
C GLN A 470 -41.89 22.98 -13.79
N MET A 471 -41.30 23.05 -12.59
CA MET A 471 -41.98 23.55 -11.39
C MET A 471 -42.04 25.09 -11.45
N PRO A 472 -43.19 25.73 -11.17
CA PRO A 472 -43.27 27.19 -11.08
C PRO A 472 -42.24 27.76 -10.10
N ALA A 473 -41.61 28.89 -10.44
CA ALA A 473 -40.55 29.49 -9.62
C ALA A 473 -40.98 29.77 -8.17
N TYR A 474 -42.24 30.16 -7.96
CA TYR A 474 -42.83 30.34 -6.63
C TYR A 474 -42.88 29.03 -5.82
N GLU A 475 -43.25 27.92 -6.46
CA GLU A 475 -43.28 26.60 -5.82
C GLU A 475 -41.86 26.12 -5.49
N GLN A 476 -40.91 26.29 -6.42
CA GLN A 476 -39.50 26.01 -6.17
C GLN A 476 -38.95 26.78 -4.96
N SER A 477 -39.30 28.07 -4.88
CA SER A 477 -38.91 28.95 -3.77
C SER A 477 -39.46 28.49 -2.42
N LYS A 478 -40.68 27.98 -2.36
CA LYS A 478 -41.33 27.55 -1.11
C LYS A 478 -41.09 26.08 -0.76
N PHE A 479 -40.56 25.29 -1.68
CA PHE A 479 -40.28 23.87 -1.46
C PHE A 479 -39.35 23.64 -0.26
N ARG A 480 -39.72 22.66 0.57
CA ARG A 480 -38.91 22.08 1.64
C ARG A 480 -39.16 20.56 1.62
N LEU A 481 -38.12 19.79 1.92
CA LEU A 481 -38.24 18.34 2.08
C LEU A 481 -39.16 18.01 3.26
N ASP A 482 -39.83 16.87 3.19
CA ASP A 482 -40.45 16.28 4.37
C ASP A 482 -39.40 15.73 5.34
N GLU A 483 -39.82 15.40 6.56
CA GLU A 483 -38.90 14.96 7.63
C GLU A 483 -38.09 13.72 7.25
N ALA A 484 -38.69 12.75 6.55
CA ALA A 484 -38.04 11.51 6.18
C ALA A 484 -36.97 11.74 5.10
N ALA A 485 -37.32 12.54 4.09
CA ALA A 485 -36.43 12.94 3.01
C ALA A 485 -35.29 13.83 3.52
N GLU A 486 -35.58 14.77 4.43
CA GLU A 486 -34.57 15.61 5.06
C GLU A 486 -33.57 14.78 5.89
N LYS A 487 -34.07 13.84 6.70
CA LYS A 487 -33.21 12.92 7.47
C LYS A 487 -32.30 12.09 6.58
N LEU A 488 -32.84 11.56 5.47
CA LEU A 488 -32.07 10.84 4.45
C LEU A 488 -31.01 11.74 3.81
N GLY A 489 -31.40 12.96 3.42
CA GLY A 489 -30.51 13.94 2.81
C GLY A 489 -29.34 14.32 3.72
N LYS A 490 -29.60 14.54 5.01
CA LYS A 490 -28.59 14.84 6.02
C LYS A 490 -27.66 13.65 6.29
N ALA A 491 -28.18 12.43 6.39
CA ALA A 491 -27.35 11.23 6.58
C ALA A 491 -26.37 11.03 5.41
N ARG A 492 -26.85 11.19 4.17
CA ARG A 492 -26.02 11.15 2.96
C ARG A 492 -25.04 12.31 2.88
N LEU A 493 -25.44 13.52 3.29
CA LEU A 493 -24.53 14.67 3.36
C LEU A 493 -23.38 14.42 4.35
N LYS A 494 -23.63 13.77 5.49
CA LYS A 494 -22.56 13.38 6.42
C LYS A 494 -21.54 12.44 5.76
N MET A 495 -21.99 11.46 4.97
CA MET A 495 -21.07 10.61 4.19
C MET A 495 -20.27 11.42 3.18
N ALA A 496 -20.93 12.30 2.41
CA ALA A 496 -20.26 13.15 1.42
C ALA A 496 -19.24 14.09 2.08
N ALA A 497 -19.57 14.68 3.23
CA ALA A 497 -18.67 15.56 3.99
C ALA A 497 -17.46 14.79 4.54
N LEU A 498 -17.66 13.58 5.08
CA LEU A 498 -16.55 12.74 5.53
C LEU A 498 -15.60 12.43 4.36
N TRP A 499 -16.16 12.05 3.20
CA TRP A 499 -15.37 11.81 1.99
C TRP A 499 -14.61 13.07 1.57
N GLN A 500 -15.27 14.22 1.51
CA GLN A 500 -14.67 15.49 1.16
C GLN A 500 -13.48 15.84 2.06
N MET A 501 -13.60 15.58 3.37
CA MET A 501 -12.55 15.89 4.36
C MET A 501 -11.41 14.88 4.41
N THR A 502 -11.58 13.68 3.84
CA THR A 502 -10.59 12.58 3.93
C THR A 502 -9.95 12.21 2.59
N TYR A 503 -10.44 12.75 1.47
CA TYR A 503 -9.83 12.60 0.15
C TYR A 503 -8.73 13.65 -0.13
N PRO A 504 -7.72 13.36 -0.98
CA PRO A 504 -6.75 14.35 -1.44
C PRO A 504 -7.40 15.54 -2.16
N GLY A 505 -6.82 16.73 -2.02
CA GLY A 505 -7.38 18.00 -2.51
C GLY A 505 -7.91 18.88 -1.37
N VAL A 506 -8.36 20.09 -1.70
CA VAL A 506 -8.79 21.14 -0.77
C VAL A 506 -10.31 21.10 -0.60
N PRO A 507 -10.86 20.70 0.56
CA PRO A 507 -12.30 20.71 0.80
C PRO A 507 -12.86 22.13 0.67
N CYS A 508 -13.90 22.32 -0.12
CA CYS A 508 -14.62 23.59 -0.21
C CYS A 508 -16.08 23.43 0.24
N ILE A 509 -16.42 24.10 1.34
CA ILE A 509 -17.78 24.13 1.90
C ILE A 509 -18.52 25.34 1.32
N TYR A 510 -19.69 25.14 0.74
CA TYR A 510 -20.55 26.24 0.31
C TYR A 510 -21.42 26.71 1.49
N TYR A 511 -21.43 28.02 1.76
CA TYR A 511 -22.00 28.55 2.99
C TYR A 511 -23.40 28.00 3.29
N GLY A 512 -23.58 27.39 4.46
CA GLY A 512 -24.86 26.81 4.88
C GLY A 512 -25.02 25.31 4.63
N ASP A 513 -24.13 24.67 3.87
CA ASP A 513 -24.15 23.20 3.73
C ASP A 513 -23.84 22.51 5.07
N GLU A 514 -23.00 23.11 5.91
CA GLU A 514 -22.61 22.60 7.22
C GLU A 514 -23.78 22.58 8.23
N ILE A 515 -24.83 23.35 7.97
CA ILE A 515 -26.08 23.38 8.74
C ILE A 515 -27.28 22.83 7.96
N GLY A 516 -27.03 22.25 6.79
CA GLY A 516 -28.04 21.52 6.01
C GLY A 516 -29.04 22.42 5.27
N MET A 517 -28.62 23.60 4.80
CA MET A 517 -29.47 24.46 3.99
C MET A 517 -30.01 23.75 2.75
N GLN A 518 -31.29 23.98 2.46
CA GLN A 518 -32.01 23.41 1.32
C GLN A 518 -32.19 24.47 0.23
N GLY A 519 -32.39 24.04 -1.01
CA GLY A 519 -32.67 24.89 -2.16
C GLY A 519 -32.47 24.14 -3.48
N PHE A 520 -33.32 24.41 -4.47
CA PHE A 520 -33.12 23.98 -5.86
C PHE A 520 -31.95 24.75 -6.50
N LYS A 521 -31.94 24.97 -7.81
CA LYS A 521 -30.92 25.81 -8.48
C LYS A 521 -31.13 27.30 -8.18
N ASP A 522 -30.27 28.13 -8.77
CA ASP A 522 -30.33 29.59 -8.78
C ASP A 522 -31.76 30.09 -9.09
N PRO A 523 -32.35 30.97 -8.26
CA PRO A 523 -31.76 31.66 -7.10
C PRO A 523 -31.91 30.97 -5.74
N THR A 524 -32.63 29.85 -5.66
CA THR A 524 -32.98 29.23 -4.37
C THR A 524 -31.81 28.56 -3.64
N ASN A 525 -30.72 28.22 -4.32
CA ASN A 525 -29.46 27.78 -3.70
C ASN A 525 -28.67 28.93 -3.01
N ARG A 526 -29.05 30.19 -3.26
CA ARG A 526 -28.43 31.42 -2.72
C ARG A 526 -29.27 32.04 -1.60
N ARG A 527 -29.99 31.23 -0.81
CA ARG A 527 -30.78 31.73 0.35
C ARG A 527 -29.89 32.41 1.40
N PRO A 528 -30.40 33.39 2.16
CA PRO A 528 -29.64 33.99 3.26
C PRO A 528 -29.26 32.96 4.34
N TYR A 529 -28.08 33.11 4.94
CA TYR A 529 -27.60 32.21 5.99
C TYR A 529 -28.40 32.41 7.29
N PRO A 530 -29.00 31.36 7.87
CA PRO A 530 -29.86 31.47 9.05
C PRO A 530 -29.05 31.43 10.36
N TRP A 531 -28.40 32.54 10.74
CA TRP A 531 -27.53 32.61 11.94
C TRP A 531 -28.18 32.24 13.29
N GLY A 532 -29.50 32.14 13.37
CA GLY A 532 -30.24 31.65 14.54
C GLY A 532 -30.92 30.28 14.35
N GLY A 533 -30.61 29.57 13.26
CA GLY A 533 -31.24 28.29 12.89
C GLY A 533 -30.26 27.31 12.26
N GLY A 534 -30.81 26.29 11.58
CA GLY A 534 -30.02 25.22 10.96
C GLY A 534 -29.71 24.04 11.88
N ASP A 535 -29.17 22.97 11.30
CA ASP A 535 -28.92 21.70 11.99
C ASP A 535 -27.61 21.72 12.80
N GLN A 536 -27.74 21.78 14.13
CA GLN A 536 -26.59 21.85 15.03
C GLN A 536 -25.81 20.53 15.12
N ASP A 537 -26.47 19.39 14.93
CA ASP A 537 -25.80 18.08 14.92
C ASP A 537 -24.91 17.91 13.69
N LEU A 538 -25.38 18.39 12.54
CA LEU A 538 -24.62 18.44 11.31
C LEU A 538 -23.43 19.41 11.44
N LEU A 539 -23.64 20.60 11.99
CA LEU A 539 -22.55 21.56 12.25
C LEU A 539 -21.48 20.96 13.16
N ALA A 540 -21.89 20.29 14.24
CA ALA A 540 -20.97 19.60 15.14
C ALA A 540 -20.21 18.47 14.43
N THR A 541 -20.85 17.76 13.49
CA THR A 541 -20.19 16.75 12.65
C THR A 541 -19.14 17.39 11.74
N TYR A 542 -19.47 18.48 11.05
CA TYR A 542 -18.49 19.22 10.22
C TYR A 542 -17.31 19.72 11.04
N LYS A 543 -17.55 20.32 12.22
CA LYS A 543 -16.47 20.75 13.14
C LYS A 543 -15.53 19.60 13.49
N LYS A 544 -16.07 18.41 13.78
CA LYS A 544 -15.27 17.21 14.09
C LYS A 544 -14.43 16.77 12.88
N PHE A 545 -15.01 16.71 11.69
CA PHE A 545 -14.29 16.28 10.49
C PHE A 545 -13.19 17.26 10.09
N ILE A 546 -13.49 18.56 10.12
CA ILE A 546 -12.51 19.62 9.79
C ILE A 546 -11.38 19.64 10.80
N LYS A 547 -11.70 19.55 12.11
CA LYS A 547 -10.68 19.48 13.16
C LYS A 547 -9.72 18.32 12.92
N LEU A 548 -10.24 17.12 12.71
CA LEU A 548 -9.39 15.94 12.50
C LEU A 548 -8.54 16.09 11.23
N ARG A 549 -9.11 16.60 10.12
CA ARG A 549 -8.33 16.88 8.92
C ARG A 549 -7.20 17.86 9.19
N ASN A 550 -7.48 18.98 9.85
CA ASN A 550 -6.49 20.02 10.14
C ASN A 550 -5.36 19.53 11.06
N ASP A 551 -5.68 18.63 12.00
CA ASP A 551 -4.71 18.08 12.96
C ASP A 551 -3.83 16.97 12.35
N LYS A 552 -4.21 16.37 11.21
CA LYS A 552 -3.63 15.13 10.68
C LYS A 552 -3.14 15.26 9.25
N LEU A 553 -1.83 15.30 9.06
CA LEU A 553 -1.18 15.41 7.75
C LEU A 553 -1.53 14.25 6.80
N ALA A 554 -1.76 13.03 7.32
CA ALA A 554 -2.16 11.91 6.47
C ALA A 554 -3.45 12.19 5.68
N LEU A 555 -4.39 12.94 6.26
CA LEU A 555 -5.64 13.34 5.59
C LEU A 555 -5.45 14.50 4.60
N GLN A 556 -4.33 15.22 4.67
CA GLN A 556 -4.01 16.35 3.79
C GLN A 556 -3.10 15.89 2.65
N THR A 557 -1.88 15.45 2.97
CA THR A 557 -0.81 15.09 2.02
C THR A 557 -0.35 13.63 2.10
N GLY A 558 -1.04 12.78 2.85
CA GLY A 558 -0.77 11.33 2.84
C GLY A 558 -1.11 10.65 1.51
N GLU A 559 -0.43 9.55 1.20
CA GLU A 559 -0.66 8.69 0.04
C GLU A 559 -2.09 8.16 0.04
N LEU A 560 -2.74 8.12 -1.13
CA LEU A 560 -4.05 7.52 -1.32
C LEU A 560 -3.87 6.08 -1.81
N LEU A 561 -4.32 5.11 -1.00
CA LEU A 561 -4.32 3.69 -1.36
C LEU A 561 -5.77 3.22 -1.58
N PRO A 562 -6.18 2.80 -2.80
CA PRO A 562 -7.52 2.29 -3.03
C PRO A 562 -7.75 0.95 -2.33
N LEU A 563 -8.94 0.69 -1.78
CA LEU A 563 -9.34 -0.61 -1.21
C LEU A 563 -10.50 -1.20 -2.05
N PRO A 564 -10.90 -2.50 -1.90
CA PRO A 564 -11.94 -3.10 -2.73
C PRO A 564 -13.22 -2.34 -2.50
N SER A 565 -13.68 -1.75 -3.57
CA SER A 565 -14.95 -1.07 -3.61
C SER A 565 -15.86 -1.95 -4.45
N LYS A 566 -16.94 -2.44 -3.83
CA LYS A 566 -17.85 -3.40 -4.45
C LYS A 566 -19.31 -3.11 -4.15
N GLY A 567 -20.13 -2.99 -5.19
CA GLY A 567 -21.57 -2.80 -5.07
C GLY A 567 -21.91 -1.51 -4.30
N ASP A 568 -22.26 -1.64 -3.02
CA ASP A 568 -22.62 -0.48 -2.17
C ASP A 568 -21.47 0.02 -1.28
N ILE A 569 -20.26 -0.52 -1.46
CA ILE A 569 -19.08 -0.19 -0.65
C ILE A 569 -18.06 0.57 -1.50
N VAL A 570 -17.57 1.69 -0.98
CA VAL A 570 -16.33 2.35 -1.44
C VAL A 570 -15.39 2.49 -0.26
N ALA A 571 -14.11 2.16 -0.45
CA ALA A 571 -13.10 2.27 0.60
C ALA A 571 -11.72 2.67 0.04
N TYR A 572 -10.95 3.37 0.85
CA TYR A 572 -9.56 3.74 0.58
C TYR A 572 -8.82 4.01 1.90
N ALA A 573 -7.48 4.03 1.86
CA ALA A 573 -6.65 4.43 2.97
C ALA A 573 -5.83 5.69 2.66
N ARG A 574 -5.53 6.46 3.70
CA ARG A 574 -4.63 7.61 3.68
C ARG A 574 -3.41 7.27 4.53
N VAL A 575 -2.23 7.24 3.92
CA VAL A 575 -1.02 6.67 4.52
C VAL A 575 0.13 7.65 4.48
N ILE A 576 0.75 7.89 5.63
CA ILE A 576 2.11 8.39 5.75
C ILE A 576 2.95 7.25 6.34
N ARG A 577 4.01 6.89 5.62
CA ARG A 577 4.95 5.84 6.01
C ARG A 577 6.37 6.31 5.70
N ASN A 578 7.35 5.78 6.42
CA ASN A 578 8.76 6.15 6.30
C ASN A 578 9.06 7.63 6.63
N GLY A 579 8.24 8.27 7.47
CA GLY A 579 8.49 9.62 7.99
C GLY A 579 8.30 10.76 7.00
N HIS A 580 7.68 10.51 5.83
CA HIS A 580 7.51 11.52 4.79
C HIS A 580 6.15 11.44 4.10
N ASP A 581 5.60 12.59 3.71
CA ASP A 581 4.39 12.69 2.89
C ASP A 581 4.65 12.44 1.39
N VAL A 582 3.62 12.53 0.54
CA VAL A 582 3.77 12.27 -0.91
C VAL A 582 4.66 13.28 -1.64
N PHE A 583 4.97 14.43 -1.03
CA PHE A 583 5.86 15.45 -1.58
C PHE A 583 7.29 15.30 -1.06
N GLY A 584 7.53 14.37 -0.13
CA GLY A 584 8.83 14.14 0.49
C GLY A 584 9.10 15.10 1.65
N HIS A 585 8.08 15.76 2.19
CA HIS A 585 8.21 16.56 3.40
C HIS A 585 8.12 15.67 4.65
N GLU A 586 8.86 16.00 5.69
CA GLU A 586 8.86 15.25 6.96
C GLU A 586 7.46 15.25 7.59
N ALA A 587 6.96 14.06 7.92
CA ALA A 587 5.67 13.87 8.56
C ALA A 587 5.65 12.57 9.37
N ALA A 588 4.98 12.58 10.52
CA ALA A 588 4.85 11.37 11.34
C ALA A 588 4.09 10.27 10.58
N ASN A 589 4.53 9.02 10.74
CA ASN A 589 3.78 7.87 10.23
C ASN A 589 2.39 7.87 10.83
N ASP A 590 1.38 7.82 9.97
CA ASP A 590 -0.01 7.92 10.37
C ASP A 590 -0.89 7.30 9.27
N ILE A 591 -1.88 6.52 9.66
CA ILE A 591 -2.66 5.67 8.75
C ILE A 591 -4.14 5.77 9.11
N TYR A 592 -4.94 6.12 8.12
CA TYR A 592 -6.39 6.15 8.23
C TYR A 592 -7.03 5.27 7.17
N LEU A 593 -8.02 4.46 7.55
CA LEU A 593 -8.89 3.71 6.65
C LEU A 593 -10.25 4.39 6.58
N VAL A 594 -10.74 4.65 5.38
CA VAL A 594 -12.05 5.27 5.13
C VAL A 594 -12.91 4.27 4.36
N ALA A 595 -14.15 4.07 4.81
CA ALA A 595 -15.09 3.20 4.10
C ALA A 595 -16.53 3.71 4.21
N PHE A 596 -17.29 3.55 3.14
CA PHE A 596 -18.66 4.03 3.00
C PHE A 596 -19.59 2.89 2.59
N ASN A 597 -20.76 2.82 3.22
CA ASN A 597 -21.86 1.94 2.81
C ASN A 597 -23.09 2.77 2.45
N ARG A 598 -23.35 2.90 1.14
CA ARG A 598 -24.51 3.66 0.65
C ARG A 598 -25.86 2.95 0.84
N SER A 599 -25.87 1.68 1.28
CA SER A 599 -27.11 0.92 1.42
C SER A 599 -28.06 1.61 2.40
N ARG A 600 -29.34 1.75 2.03
CA ARG A 600 -30.35 2.44 2.86
C ARG A 600 -30.79 1.65 4.09
N ASN A 601 -30.61 0.34 4.09
CA ASN A 601 -31.22 -0.55 5.09
C ASN A 601 -30.41 -1.80 5.44
N ARG A 602 -29.26 -2.05 4.79
CA ARG A 602 -28.43 -3.23 5.07
C ARG A 602 -27.04 -2.82 5.51
N GLY A 603 -26.68 -3.21 6.72
CA GLY A 603 -25.28 -3.27 7.11
C GLY A 603 -24.57 -4.40 6.36
N LYS A 604 -23.26 -4.25 6.14
CA LYS A 604 -22.40 -5.25 5.50
C LYS A 604 -21.15 -5.46 6.33
N GLU A 605 -20.76 -6.71 6.51
CA GLU A 605 -19.42 -7.04 6.96
C GLU A 605 -18.45 -6.83 5.79
N VAL A 606 -17.38 -6.09 6.05
CA VAL A 606 -16.30 -5.83 5.09
C VAL A 606 -14.99 -6.31 5.67
N SER A 607 -14.12 -6.81 4.79
CA SER A 607 -12.77 -7.25 5.15
C SER A 607 -11.78 -6.70 4.14
N PHE A 608 -10.79 -5.94 4.61
CA PHE A 608 -9.80 -5.29 3.78
C PHE A 608 -8.41 -5.88 4.04
N ASP A 609 -7.69 -6.23 2.97
CA ASP A 609 -6.27 -6.56 3.06
C ASP A 609 -5.46 -5.27 3.27
N VAL A 610 -4.77 -5.23 4.40
CA VAL A 610 -3.90 -4.12 4.84
C VAL A 610 -2.47 -4.59 5.08
N SER A 611 -2.14 -5.83 4.72
CA SER A 611 -0.82 -6.45 4.93
C SER A 611 0.34 -5.67 4.30
N ASP A 612 0.05 -4.87 3.28
CA ASP A 612 1.02 -4.05 2.57
C ASP A 612 1.34 -2.71 3.26
N PHE A 613 0.53 -2.28 4.25
CA PHE A 613 0.73 -0.99 4.93
C PHE A 613 0.41 -0.94 6.44
N ALA A 614 -0.26 -1.92 7.04
CA ALA A 614 -0.63 -1.90 8.46
C ALA A 614 -0.65 -3.29 9.15
N ASN A 615 -0.36 -3.29 10.45
CA ASN A 615 -0.54 -4.41 11.38
C ASN A 615 -1.26 -3.92 12.66
N GLY A 616 -1.32 -4.68 13.75
CA GLY A 616 -1.88 -4.19 15.01
C GLY A 616 -3.40 -4.10 14.99
N ALA A 617 -3.98 -2.89 15.09
CA ALA A 617 -5.43 -2.70 15.08
C ALA A 617 -5.84 -1.37 14.43
N PHE A 618 -7.11 -1.22 14.13
CA PHE A 618 -7.76 0.04 13.76
C PHE A 618 -8.82 0.39 14.81
N VAL A 619 -8.97 1.68 15.12
CA VAL A 619 -9.99 2.20 16.03
C VAL A 619 -10.80 3.30 15.36
N ASP A 620 -12.01 3.59 15.83
CA ASP A 620 -12.77 4.75 15.36
C ASP A 620 -12.01 6.05 15.67
N ALA A 621 -11.68 6.83 14.63
CA ALA A 621 -10.90 8.06 14.77
C ALA A 621 -11.62 9.17 15.56
N PHE A 622 -12.92 9.02 15.81
CA PHE A 622 -13.72 9.96 16.61
C PHE A 622 -14.05 9.42 18.02
N ASP A 623 -13.63 8.19 18.36
CA ASP A 623 -13.92 7.48 19.61
C ASP A 623 -12.85 6.42 19.90
N GLU A 624 -11.57 6.82 19.93
CA GLU A 624 -10.41 5.92 19.98
C GLU A 624 -10.37 5.05 21.26
N ASP A 625 -10.94 5.54 22.36
CA ASP A 625 -10.96 4.86 23.66
C ASP A 625 -12.04 3.77 23.77
N ASN A 626 -12.91 3.64 22.76
CA ASN A 626 -14.02 2.68 22.81
C ASN A 626 -13.57 1.27 22.39
N PRO A 627 -13.48 0.30 23.32
CA PRO A 627 -12.97 -1.04 23.02
C PRO A 627 -13.89 -1.82 22.07
N LYS A 628 -15.18 -1.45 21.97
CA LYS A 628 -16.13 -2.08 21.03
C LYS A 628 -15.92 -1.64 19.58
N LYS A 629 -15.14 -0.58 19.36
CA LYS A 629 -14.79 -0.03 18.06
C LYS A 629 -13.30 -0.21 17.76
N LYS A 630 -12.69 -1.25 18.31
CA LYS A 630 -11.32 -1.69 18.01
C LYS A 630 -11.37 -2.94 17.14
N TYR A 631 -10.72 -2.86 15.99
CA TYR A 631 -10.71 -3.88 14.95
C TYR A 631 -9.28 -4.39 14.76
N PRO A 632 -8.92 -5.55 15.34
CA PRO A 632 -7.58 -6.10 15.20
C PRO A 632 -7.30 -6.48 13.74
N VAL A 633 -6.05 -6.30 13.30
CA VAL A 633 -5.56 -6.83 12.04
C VAL A 633 -5.16 -8.28 12.27
N ALA A 634 -5.88 -9.21 11.65
CA ALA A 634 -5.64 -10.64 11.73
C ALA A 634 -5.29 -11.18 10.33
N ARG A 635 -4.15 -11.88 10.21
CA ARG A 635 -3.62 -12.39 8.93
C ARG A 635 -3.58 -11.31 7.84
N GLY A 636 -3.12 -10.12 8.21
CA GLY A 636 -3.01 -8.98 7.29
C GLY A 636 -4.35 -8.33 6.91
N ARG A 637 -5.48 -8.77 7.46
CA ARG A 637 -6.80 -8.21 7.16
C ARG A 637 -7.44 -7.55 8.37
N VAL A 638 -8.18 -6.47 8.12
CA VAL A 638 -9.08 -5.85 9.09
C VAL A 638 -10.52 -6.10 8.67
N THR A 639 -11.34 -6.61 9.60
CA THR A 639 -12.75 -6.95 9.34
C THR A 639 -13.66 -6.23 10.33
N PHE A 640 -14.72 -5.60 9.81
CA PHE A 640 -15.71 -4.91 10.63
C PHE A 640 -17.06 -4.78 9.90
N LYS A 641 -18.11 -4.45 10.66
CA LYS A 641 -19.45 -4.21 10.11
C LYS A 641 -19.63 -2.71 9.83
N LEU A 642 -20.00 -2.38 8.59
CA LEU A 642 -20.47 -1.08 8.16
C LEU A 642 -22.00 -1.07 8.16
N GLU A 643 -22.62 -0.21 8.95
CA GLU A 643 -24.08 -0.05 8.98
C GLU A 643 -24.60 0.67 7.72
N ALA A 644 -25.93 0.71 7.58
CA ALA A 644 -26.59 1.38 6.46
C ALA A 644 -26.41 2.91 6.52
N LEU A 645 -26.12 3.54 5.39
CA LEU A 645 -25.87 4.98 5.26
C LEU A 645 -24.76 5.48 6.21
N GLU A 646 -23.72 4.66 6.38
CA GLU A 646 -22.60 4.94 7.26
C GLU A 646 -21.32 5.21 6.44
N GLY A 647 -20.56 6.21 6.88
CA GLY A 647 -19.16 6.37 6.53
C GLY A 647 -18.33 6.28 7.81
N VAL A 648 -17.29 5.46 7.81
CA VAL A 648 -16.36 5.32 8.95
C VAL A 648 -14.99 5.85 8.58
N LEU A 649 -14.30 6.36 9.59
CA LEU A 649 -12.90 6.72 9.54
C LEU A 649 -12.20 6.02 10.69
N LEU A 650 -11.33 5.07 10.35
CA LEU A 650 -10.61 4.30 11.33
C LEU A 650 -9.14 4.73 11.37
N HIS A 651 -8.64 5.08 12.55
CA HIS A 651 -7.24 5.38 12.81
C HIS A 651 -6.48 4.11 13.15
N HIS A 652 -5.31 3.91 12.55
CA HIS A 652 -4.43 2.81 12.85
C HIS A 652 -3.79 2.98 14.24
N VAL A 653 -3.80 1.90 15.02
CA VAL A 653 -3.06 1.78 16.27
C VAL A 653 -1.97 0.73 16.04
N PRO A 654 -0.69 1.14 15.90
CA PRO A 654 0.42 0.22 15.75
C PRO A 654 0.45 -0.80 16.88
N GLN A 655 0.91 -2.01 16.57
CA GLN A 655 1.21 -2.98 17.62
C GLN A 655 2.30 -2.41 18.53
N GLN A 656 2.04 -2.38 19.85
CA GLN A 656 3.06 -1.99 20.82
C GLN A 656 4.23 -2.96 20.75
N GLN A 657 5.46 -2.44 20.71
CA GLN A 657 6.65 -3.27 20.73
C GLN A 657 6.88 -3.82 22.15
N ASN A 658 6.81 -5.14 22.31
CA ASN A 658 7.01 -5.89 23.54
C ASN A 658 8.31 -6.72 23.54
N TYR A 659 8.99 -6.87 22.40
CA TYR A 659 10.18 -7.70 22.26
C TYR A 659 11.38 -6.91 21.72
N ASP A 660 12.57 -7.26 22.23
CA ASP A 660 13.84 -6.76 21.69
C ASP A 660 14.08 -7.31 20.28
N ARG A 661 14.48 -6.42 19.35
CA ARG A 661 14.83 -6.80 17.99
C ARG A 661 16.23 -7.39 17.93
N ARG A 662 16.39 -8.50 17.19
CA ARG A 662 17.68 -9.18 16.99
C ARG A 662 17.88 -9.59 15.55
N ALA A 663 19.15 -9.65 15.15
CA ALA A 663 19.57 -10.10 13.83
C ALA A 663 20.39 -11.40 13.94
N GLY A 664 20.30 -12.24 12.92
CA GLY A 664 21.11 -13.44 12.82
C GLY A 664 21.34 -13.92 11.39
N ILE A 665 22.19 -14.95 11.30
CA ILE A 665 22.56 -15.61 10.05
C ILE A 665 22.20 -17.09 10.13
N LEU A 666 21.59 -17.61 9.06
CA LEU A 666 21.41 -19.04 8.85
C LEU A 666 22.59 -19.58 8.03
N LEU A 667 23.43 -20.41 8.65
CA LEU A 667 24.56 -21.09 8.00
C LEU A 667 24.88 -22.38 8.75
N HIS A 668 24.83 -23.53 8.08
CA HIS A 668 25.21 -24.79 8.73
C HIS A 668 26.75 -24.91 8.85
N PRO A 669 27.31 -25.47 9.94
CA PRO A 669 28.76 -25.56 10.14
C PRO A 669 29.51 -26.26 8.99
N THR A 670 28.88 -27.22 8.31
CA THR A 670 29.50 -27.91 7.14
C THR A 670 29.79 -26.98 5.97
N SER A 671 29.15 -25.81 5.91
CA SER A 671 29.33 -24.81 4.86
C SER A 671 30.55 -23.91 5.11
N LEU A 672 31.16 -23.98 6.29
CA LEU A 672 32.38 -23.24 6.58
C LEU A 672 33.56 -23.82 5.78
N PRO A 673 34.53 -22.98 5.37
CA PRO A 673 35.69 -23.46 4.64
C PRO A 673 36.51 -24.42 5.50
N SER A 674 37.02 -25.50 4.88
CA SER A 674 37.90 -26.45 5.57
C SER A 674 38.78 -27.19 4.59
N LYS A 675 40.02 -27.46 4.99
CA LYS A 675 40.96 -28.31 4.25
C LYS A 675 40.51 -29.78 4.18
N TYR A 676 39.54 -30.19 5.01
CA TYR A 676 39.00 -31.55 5.08
C TYR A 676 37.77 -31.78 4.18
N GLY A 677 37.36 -30.79 3.39
CA GLY A 677 36.30 -30.89 2.38
C GLY A 677 34.92 -30.39 2.82
N ILE A 678 34.64 -30.35 4.13
CA ILE A 678 33.48 -29.68 4.75
C ILE A 678 33.91 -28.99 6.03
N GLY A 679 33.21 -27.93 6.43
CA GLY A 679 33.39 -27.29 7.73
C GLY A 679 33.04 -28.22 8.90
N ASP A 680 33.67 -27.96 10.05
CA ASP A 680 33.50 -28.73 11.28
C ASP A 680 33.59 -27.83 12.52
N ILE A 681 33.57 -28.40 13.73
CA ILE A 681 33.63 -27.66 15.01
C ILE A 681 35.10 -27.24 15.31
N GLY A 682 35.81 -26.85 14.26
CA GLY A 682 37.20 -26.42 14.29
C GLY A 682 37.35 -24.91 14.32
N LYS A 683 38.57 -24.45 14.09
CA LYS A 683 38.98 -23.04 14.16
C LYS A 683 38.04 -22.11 13.39
N GLU A 684 37.61 -22.49 12.19
CA GLU A 684 36.77 -21.67 11.31
C GLU A 684 35.37 -21.41 11.90
N ALA A 685 34.84 -22.32 12.73
CA ALA A 685 33.58 -22.10 13.44
C ALA A 685 33.72 -21.02 14.53
N PHE A 686 34.85 -21.01 15.27
CA PHE A 686 35.14 -19.96 16.25
C PHE A 686 35.36 -18.60 15.57
N GLU A 687 36.09 -18.57 14.46
CA GLU A 687 36.27 -17.36 13.65
C GLU A 687 34.94 -16.85 13.08
N PHE A 688 34.02 -17.75 12.72
CA PHE A 688 32.68 -17.37 12.28
C PHE A 688 31.85 -16.71 13.40
N VAL A 689 31.95 -17.21 14.64
CA VAL A 689 31.33 -16.55 15.81
C VAL A 689 31.91 -15.15 16.02
N ASP A 690 33.23 -14.97 15.91
CA ASP A 690 33.87 -13.65 15.96
C ASP A 690 33.37 -12.73 14.85
N TYR A 691 33.22 -13.26 13.63
CA TYR A 691 32.65 -12.53 12.51
C TYR A 691 31.22 -12.07 12.78
N LEU A 692 30.34 -12.97 13.25
CA LEU A 692 28.95 -12.64 13.62
C LEU A 692 28.91 -11.50 14.64
N LYS A 693 29.75 -11.57 15.68
CA LYS A 693 29.87 -10.51 16.69
C LYS A 693 30.30 -9.19 16.07
N SER A 694 31.31 -9.20 15.20
CA SER A 694 31.82 -8.00 14.52
C SER A 694 30.78 -7.39 13.56
N ALA A 695 29.91 -8.23 12.98
CA ALA A 695 28.83 -7.84 12.08
C ALA A 695 27.54 -7.41 12.81
N GLY A 696 27.57 -7.32 14.15
CA GLY A 696 26.42 -6.92 14.96
C GLY A 696 25.30 -7.97 15.04
N GLN A 697 25.56 -9.21 14.63
CA GLN A 697 24.62 -10.31 14.75
C GLN A 697 24.58 -10.83 16.18
N SER A 698 23.45 -11.39 16.58
CA SER A 698 23.27 -12.01 17.91
C SER A 698 22.74 -13.44 17.85
N ILE A 699 22.39 -13.93 16.66
CA ILE A 699 21.86 -15.29 16.45
C ILE A 699 22.64 -15.98 15.33
N TRP A 700 23.08 -17.20 15.60
CA TRP A 700 23.54 -18.16 14.58
C TRP A 700 22.50 -19.27 14.46
N GLN A 701 21.73 -19.26 13.38
CA GLN A 701 20.83 -20.37 13.09
C GLN A 701 21.57 -21.47 12.34
N ILE A 702 21.35 -22.71 12.78
CA ILE A 702 21.91 -23.92 12.19
C ILE A 702 20.78 -24.89 11.83
N LEU A 703 21.00 -25.65 10.75
CA LEU A 703 20.22 -26.84 10.44
C LEU A 703 20.58 -27.99 11.41
N PRO A 704 19.86 -29.12 11.43
CA PRO A 704 20.06 -30.15 12.45
C PRO A 704 21.49 -30.71 12.45
N LEU A 705 22.10 -30.79 13.64
CA LEU A 705 23.46 -31.29 13.84
C LEU A 705 23.56 -32.82 13.88
N ASN A 706 22.46 -33.51 13.57
CA ASN A 706 22.37 -34.95 13.69
C ASN A 706 23.13 -35.65 12.55
N PRO A 707 23.53 -36.92 12.73
CA PRO A 707 24.10 -37.72 11.66
C PRO A 707 23.18 -37.75 10.44
N VAL A 708 23.77 -37.87 9.26
CA VAL A 708 23.01 -37.82 8.01
C VAL A 708 22.81 -39.22 7.45
N GLY A 709 21.61 -39.48 6.92
CA GLY A 709 21.26 -40.74 6.27
C GLY A 709 21.37 -40.65 4.75
N TYR A 710 20.36 -41.21 4.06
CA TYR A 710 20.30 -41.18 2.60
C TYR A 710 20.38 -39.75 2.04
N GLY A 711 21.19 -39.55 1.01
CA GLY A 711 21.38 -38.26 0.35
C GLY A 711 22.14 -37.21 1.19
N TYR A 712 22.76 -37.59 2.32
CA TYR A 712 23.44 -36.67 3.24
C TYR A 712 22.54 -35.56 3.81
N SER A 713 21.23 -35.83 3.92
CA SER A 713 20.27 -34.90 4.54
C SER A 713 20.22 -35.06 6.07
N PRO A 714 20.33 -33.96 6.84
CA PRO A 714 20.16 -34.00 8.30
C PRO A 714 18.70 -34.24 8.74
N TYR A 715 17.74 -34.14 7.83
CA TYR A 715 16.32 -34.46 8.07
C TYR A 715 16.00 -35.95 7.95
N GLN A 716 16.96 -36.75 7.44
CA GLN A 716 16.88 -38.21 7.41
C GLN A 716 17.93 -38.84 8.33
N SER A 717 17.95 -38.40 9.59
CA SER A 717 18.93 -38.87 10.57
C SER A 717 18.61 -40.28 11.12
N PRO A 718 19.63 -41.13 11.35
CA PRO A 718 19.49 -42.38 12.11
C PRO A 718 19.27 -42.15 13.62
N SER A 719 19.38 -40.91 14.11
CA SER A 719 19.01 -40.54 15.49
C SER A 719 18.63 -39.06 15.62
N ALA A 720 17.54 -38.77 16.33
CA ALA A 720 17.15 -37.41 16.72
C ALA A 720 17.99 -36.82 17.87
N PHE A 721 18.86 -37.61 18.50
CA PHE A 721 19.63 -37.23 19.70
C PHE A 721 21.14 -37.13 19.46
N ALA A 722 21.67 -37.99 18.59
CA ALA A 722 23.11 -38.07 18.31
C ALA A 722 23.62 -36.84 17.58
N GLY A 723 24.88 -36.48 17.81
CA GLY A 723 25.65 -35.52 17.03
C GLY A 723 26.36 -36.17 15.85
N ASN A 724 26.52 -35.44 14.75
CA ASN A 724 27.14 -35.93 13.52
C ASN A 724 28.67 -36.07 13.67
N PRO A 725 29.24 -37.28 13.55
CA PRO A 725 30.70 -37.48 13.61
C PRO A 725 31.46 -36.70 12.54
N LEU A 726 30.82 -36.37 11.41
CA LEU A 726 31.41 -35.54 10.35
C LEU A 726 31.71 -34.10 10.81
N LEU A 727 31.11 -33.64 11.91
CA LEU A 727 31.38 -32.32 12.49
C LEU A 727 32.52 -32.33 13.52
N ILE A 728 33.08 -33.49 13.87
CA ILE A 728 34.24 -33.56 14.74
C ILE A 728 35.46 -32.99 14.01
N SER A 729 36.14 -32.05 14.64
CA SER A 729 37.32 -31.39 14.11
C SER A 729 38.55 -32.27 14.29
N ILE A 730 39.22 -32.56 13.18
CA ILE A 730 40.48 -33.31 13.16
C ILE A 730 41.61 -32.49 13.81
N ASP A 731 41.63 -31.18 13.59
CA ASP A 731 42.66 -30.31 14.19
C ASP A 731 42.51 -30.28 15.71
N ALA A 732 41.29 -30.25 16.25
CA ALA A 732 41.06 -30.34 17.69
C ALA A 732 41.51 -31.70 18.28
N LEU A 733 41.29 -32.81 17.56
CA LEU A 733 41.80 -34.13 17.97
C LEU A 733 43.33 -34.17 18.03
N ILE A 734 44.01 -33.42 17.15
CA ILE A 734 45.47 -33.28 17.17
C ILE A 734 45.90 -32.42 18.37
N ASP A 735 45.24 -31.29 18.60
CA ASP A 735 45.52 -30.39 19.72
C ASP A 735 45.33 -31.08 21.09
N ASP A 736 44.31 -31.93 21.22
CA ASP A 736 44.03 -32.72 22.43
C ASP A 736 44.99 -33.93 22.59
N GLY A 737 45.86 -34.18 21.59
CA GLY A 737 46.82 -35.26 21.57
C GLY A 737 46.20 -36.65 21.44
N LEU A 738 45.00 -36.74 20.86
CA LEU A 738 44.34 -38.01 20.53
C LEU A 738 44.77 -38.53 19.15
N LEU A 739 45.19 -37.64 18.25
CA LEU A 739 45.60 -37.95 16.89
C LEU A 739 46.94 -37.27 16.55
N ASP A 740 47.84 -37.97 15.85
CA ASP A 740 49.06 -37.33 15.32
C ASP A 740 48.76 -36.72 13.95
N ALA A 741 49.25 -35.50 13.70
CA ALA A 741 49.11 -34.85 12.39
C ALA A 741 49.66 -35.71 11.23
N ALA A 742 50.67 -36.54 11.47
CA ALA A 742 51.26 -37.44 10.48
C ALA A 742 50.31 -38.59 10.07
N ASP A 743 49.31 -38.92 10.90
CA ASP A 743 48.31 -39.94 10.62
C ASP A 743 47.19 -39.44 9.69
N VAL A 744 47.08 -38.13 9.49
CA VAL A 744 46.03 -37.50 8.67
C VAL A 744 46.50 -37.24 7.25
N LYS A 745 46.08 -38.07 6.30
CA LYS A 745 46.38 -37.91 4.88
C LYS A 745 45.20 -37.34 4.12
N VAL A 746 45.14 -36.01 4.01
CA VAL A 746 44.08 -35.31 3.27
C VAL A 746 44.24 -35.54 1.76
N PRO A 747 43.23 -36.13 1.08
CA PRO A 747 43.26 -36.28 -0.37
C PRO A 747 43.32 -34.92 -1.08
N ALA A 748 44.26 -34.73 -2.00
CA ALA A 748 44.46 -33.47 -2.72
C ALA A 748 43.21 -32.96 -3.47
N LYS A 749 42.29 -33.87 -3.83
CA LYS A 749 41.01 -33.53 -4.47
C LYS A 749 40.05 -32.77 -3.55
N LEU A 750 40.12 -32.94 -2.23
CA LEU A 750 39.23 -32.26 -1.29
C LEU A 750 39.55 -30.76 -1.18
N ALA A 751 40.84 -30.40 -1.26
CA ALA A 751 41.29 -29.01 -1.11
C ALA A 751 41.01 -28.11 -2.33
N LYS A 752 40.48 -28.66 -3.45
CA LYS A 752 40.33 -27.93 -4.73
C LYS A 752 38.96 -28.10 -5.40
N ASN A 753 38.02 -28.81 -4.79
CA ASN A 753 36.73 -29.08 -5.41
C ASN A 753 35.73 -27.96 -5.10
N LYS A 754 34.94 -27.55 -6.10
CA LYS A 754 33.80 -26.64 -5.92
C LYS A 754 32.55 -27.35 -5.39
N HIS A 755 32.53 -28.68 -5.44
CA HIS A 755 31.47 -29.54 -4.91
C HIS A 755 32.00 -30.44 -3.80
N VAL A 756 31.15 -30.76 -2.83
CA VAL A 756 31.50 -31.62 -1.71
C VAL A 756 31.40 -33.09 -2.13
N GLU A 757 32.48 -33.84 -1.90
CA GLU A 757 32.56 -35.30 -2.12
C GLU A 757 32.32 -36.04 -0.79
N PHE A 758 31.08 -36.05 -0.31
CA PHE A 758 30.73 -36.51 1.04
C PHE A 758 31.26 -37.91 1.39
N GLU A 759 31.21 -38.87 0.46
CA GLU A 759 31.77 -40.22 0.70
C GLU A 759 33.28 -40.21 0.97
N THR A 760 34.01 -39.32 0.29
CA THR A 760 35.47 -39.21 0.52
C THR A 760 35.74 -38.54 1.86
N VAL A 761 34.95 -37.52 2.21
CA VAL A 761 35.05 -36.83 3.50
C VAL A 761 34.75 -37.78 4.65
N ALA A 762 33.68 -38.57 4.56
CA ALA A 762 33.33 -39.58 5.54
C ALA A 762 34.48 -40.58 5.75
N LYS A 763 34.99 -41.19 4.68
CA LYS A 763 36.12 -42.14 4.77
C LYS A 763 37.38 -41.54 5.40
N LEU A 764 37.66 -40.26 5.14
CA LEU A 764 38.79 -39.56 5.75
C LEU A 764 38.55 -39.35 7.26
N LYS A 765 37.37 -38.85 7.64
CA LYS A 765 37.02 -38.60 9.04
C LYS A 765 36.92 -39.89 9.84
N ASP A 766 36.30 -40.94 9.31
CA ASP A 766 36.20 -42.26 9.95
C ASP A 766 37.60 -42.84 10.22
N ALA A 767 38.52 -42.75 9.25
CA ALA A 767 39.89 -43.23 9.42
C ALA A 767 40.65 -42.45 10.51
N ALA A 768 40.44 -41.13 10.59
CA ALA A 768 41.02 -40.28 11.63
C ALA A 768 40.41 -40.58 13.01
N LEU A 769 39.09 -40.76 13.09
CA LEU A 769 38.39 -41.09 14.33
C LEU A 769 38.78 -42.46 14.86
N LEU A 770 38.92 -43.48 14.01
CA LEU A 770 39.41 -44.81 14.40
C LEU A 770 40.83 -44.75 14.99
N LYS A 771 41.71 -43.97 14.37
CA LYS A 771 43.06 -43.72 14.90
C LYS A 771 43.02 -43.03 16.26
N ALA A 772 42.20 -41.98 16.39
CA ALA A 772 42.02 -41.26 17.64
C ALA A 772 41.43 -42.15 18.75
N PHE A 773 40.54 -43.07 18.38
CA PHE A 773 39.93 -44.03 19.29
C PHE A 773 40.93 -45.02 19.91
N GLU A 774 41.92 -45.49 19.14
CA GLU A 774 42.97 -46.35 19.70
C GLU A 774 43.81 -45.63 20.78
N THR A 775 44.13 -44.36 20.53
CA THR A 775 44.79 -43.49 21.53
C THR A 775 43.88 -43.26 22.73
N PHE A 776 42.60 -42.98 22.51
CA PHE A 776 41.59 -42.78 23.55
C PHE A 776 41.45 -44.01 24.45
N LYS A 777 41.31 -45.22 23.88
CA LYS A 777 41.26 -46.49 24.64
C LYS A 777 42.49 -46.71 25.52
N SER A 778 43.67 -46.33 25.01
CA SER A 778 44.91 -46.40 25.76
C SER A 778 44.96 -45.37 26.91
N ARG A 779 44.48 -44.15 26.63
CA ARG A 779 44.37 -43.07 27.64
C ARG A 779 43.33 -43.35 28.71
N LEU A 780 42.19 -43.97 28.40
CA LEU A 780 41.19 -44.35 29.42
C LEU A 780 41.77 -45.22 30.55
N LYS A 781 42.86 -45.96 30.30
CA LYS A 781 43.54 -46.79 31.31
C LYS A 781 44.55 -46.02 32.16
N THR A 782 45.00 -44.86 31.69
CA THR A 782 46.14 -44.12 32.25
C THR A 782 45.78 -42.70 32.72
N ASP A 783 44.71 -42.11 32.19
CA ASP A 783 44.18 -40.79 32.53
C ASP A 783 42.84 -40.95 33.27
N SER A 784 42.89 -40.82 34.59
CA SER A 784 41.70 -40.97 35.44
C SER A 784 40.67 -39.85 35.27
N ALA A 785 41.10 -38.66 34.85
CA ALA A 785 40.18 -37.53 34.65
C ALA A 785 39.35 -37.76 33.39
N LEU A 786 40.01 -38.11 32.28
CA LEU A 786 39.34 -38.48 31.03
C LEU A 786 38.36 -39.64 31.22
N ALA A 787 38.76 -40.68 31.96
CA ALA A 787 37.90 -41.83 32.22
C ALA A 787 36.65 -41.47 33.05
N GLU A 788 36.79 -40.59 34.03
CA GLU A 788 35.66 -40.13 34.85
C GLU A 788 34.72 -39.22 34.06
N ASP A 789 35.26 -38.33 33.22
CA ASP A 789 34.44 -37.44 32.38
C ASP A 789 33.68 -38.22 31.30
N PHE A 790 34.32 -39.20 30.66
CA PHE A 790 33.66 -40.11 29.73
C PHE A 790 32.54 -40.90 30.42
N LYS A 791 32.80 -41.44 31.61
CA LYS A 791 31.79 -42.18 32.38
C LYS A 791 30.60 -41.30 32.79
N LYS A 792 30.84 -40.04 33.18
CA LYS A 792 29.78 -39.08 33.48
C LYS A 792 28.93 -38.77 32.25
N PHE A 793 29.56 -38.55 31.10
CA PHE A 793 28.86 -38.35 29.83
C PHE A 793 27.96 -39.55 29.50
N CYS A 794 28.51 -40.77 29.49
CA CYS A 794 27.73 -41.97 29.19
C CYS A 794 26.59 -42.17 30.20
N ALA A 795 26.79 -41.85 31.47
CA ALA A 795 25.73 -41.93 32.48
C ALA A 795 24.63 -40.88 32.27
N ALA A 796 24.99 -39.64 31.94
CA ALA A 796 24.04 -38.54 31.70
C ALA A 796 23.21 -38.77 30.44
N GLN A 797 23.85 -39.26 29.37
CA GLN A 797 23.24 -39.46 28.06
C GLN A 797 22.68 -40.88 27.84
N LYS A 798 22.73 -41.74 28.86
CA LYS A 798 22.32 -43.16 28.80
C LYS A 798 20.96 -43.41 28.15
N TYR A 799 20.01 -42.50 28.36
CA TYR A 799 18.62 -42.67 27.92
C TYR A 799 18.43 -42.72 26.39
N TRP A 800 19.41 -42.26 25.61
CA TRP A 800 19.42 -42.39 24.14
C TRP A 800 20.73 -43.02 23.64
N LEU A 801 21.86 -42.74 24.29
CA LEU A 801 23.19 -43.17 23.84
C LEU A 801 23.32 -44.69 23.79
N GLU A 802 22.82 -45.40 24.79
CA GLU A 802 22.93 -46.86 24.86
C GLU A 802 22.22 -47.54 23.68
N ASP A 803 21.01 -47.06 23.34
CA ASP A 803 20.25 -47.60 22.22
C ASP A 803 20.81 -47.15 20.87
N TYR A 804 21.28 -45.92 20.74
CA TYR A 804 21.91 -45.43 19.52
C TYR A 804 23.23 -46.14 19.21
N ALA A 805 24.13 -46.29 20.19
CA ALA A 805 25.41 -46.95 20.01
C ALA A 805 25.23 -48.42 19.64
N LEU A 806 24.29 -49.12 20.29
CA LEU A 806 23.93 -50.49 19.92
C LEU A 806 23.31 -50.56 18.52
N PHE A 807 22.40 -49.65 18.18
CA PHE A 807 21.78 -49.59 16.85
C PHE A 807 22.83 -49.37 15.75
N ALA A 808 23.72 -48.40 15.92
CA ALA A 808 24.77 -48.08 14.96
C ALA A 808 25.74 -49.26 14.77
N ALA A 809 26.17 -49.89 15.86
CA ALA A 809 27.07 -51.05 15.80
C ALA A 809 26.41 -52.26 15.10
N ILE A 810 25.14 -52.57 15.40
CA ILE A 810 24.39 -53.64 14.72
C ILE A 810 24.21 -53.31 13.24
N LYS A 811 23.87 -52.06 12.93
CA LYS A 811 23.67 -51.59 11.55
C LYS A 811 24.92 -51.79 10.72
N GLN A 812 26.07 -51.34 11.22
CA GLN A 812 27.36 -51.54 10.57
C GLN A 812 27.68 -53.04 10.38
N LYS A 813 27.44 -53.87 11.41
CA LYS A 813 27.65 -55.33 11.33
C LYS A 813 26.78 -55.99 10.27
N ASN A 814 25.57 -55.48 10.04
CA ASN A 814 24.61 -55.94 9.05
C ASN A 814 24.73 -55.21 7.70
N GLY A 815 25.89 -54.61 7.40
CA GLY A 815 26.17 -53.97 6.10
C GLY A 815 25.30 -52.75 5.81
N ASP A 816 24.98 -51.97 6.84
CA ASP A 816 24.15 -50.77 6.81
C ASP A 816 22.70 -50.97 6.36
N SER A 817 22.22 -52.23 6.38
CA SER A 817 20.84 -52.57 6.06
C SER A 817 19.82 -51.89 6.99
N TYR A 818 18.61 -51.69 6.47
CA TYR A 818 17.49 -51.12 7.22
C TYR A 818 17.07 -52.10 8.33
N TRP A 819 16.90 -51.62 9.58
CA TRP A 819 16.57 -52.46 10.73
C TRP A 819 15.34 -53.36 10.60
N ILE A 820 14.39 -53.02 9.71
CA ILE A 820 13.24 -53.88 9.43
C ILE A 820 13.63 -55.19 8.72
N GLU A 821 14.81 -55.23 8.09
CA GLU A 821 15.40 -56.37 7.39
C GLU A 821 16.30 -57.21 8.31
N TRP A 822 16.59 -56.75 9.52
CA TRP A 822 17.38 -57.51 10.49
C TRP A 822 16.62 -58.74 11.00
N ASP A 823 17.35 -59.65 11.64
CA ASP A 823 16.77 -60.82 12.30
C ASP A 823 15.61 -60.42 13.22
N VAL A 824 14.53 -61.21 13.20
CA VAL A 824 13.28 -60.91 13.89
C VAL A 824 13.48 -60.69 15.39
N GLN A 825 14.45 -61.36 16.01
CA GLN A 825 14.72 -61.22 17.44
C GLN A 825 15.39 -59.87 17.77
N ILE A 826 16.22 -59.35 16.87
CA ILE A 826 16.85 -58.02 17.02
C ILE A 826 15.81 -56.93 16.74
N LYS A 827 15.01 -57.12 15.69
CA LYS A 827 13.91 -56.25 15.30
C LYS A 827 12.87 -56.08 16.41
N GLN A 828 12.50 -57.16 17.08
CA GLN A 828 11.58 -57.17 18.24
C GLN A 828 12.28 -56.86 19.56
N ARG A 829 13.58 -56.56 19.53
CA ARG A 829 14.40 -56.18 20.69
C ARG A 829 14.33 -57.21 21.82
N ASP A 830 14.47 -58.50 21.48
CA ASP A 830 14.57 -59.56 22.49
C ASP A 830 15.74 -59.27 23.44
N LYS A 831 15.44 -59.16 24.73
CA LYS A 831 16.39 -58.72 25.75
C LYS A 831 17.62 -59.63 25.84
N LYS A 832 17.47 -60.94 25.65
CA LYS A 832 18.59 -61.89 25.74
C LYS A 832 19.50 -61.74 24.52
N VAL A 833 18.90 -61.63 23.34
CA VAL A 833 19.64 -61.40 22.08
C VAL A 833 20.39 -60.08 22.15
N LEU A 834 19.73 -58.98 22.51
CA LEU A 834 20.40 -57.67 22.61
C LEU A 834 21.49 -57.63 23.70
N THR A 835 21.39 -58.44 24.76
CA THR A 835 22.47 -58.56 25.76
C THR A 835 23.69 -59.30 25.19
N ALA A 836 23.47 -60.34 24.39
CA ALA A 836 24.55 -61.05 23.70
C ALA A 836 25.25 -60.12 22.69
N TRP A 837 24.48 -59.37 21.90
CA TRP A 837 25.02 -58.39 20.94
C TRP A 837 25.79 -57.26 21.61
N ARG A 838 25.32 -56.73 22.75
CA ARG A 838 26.10 -55.75 23.54
C ARG A 838 27.49 -56.26 23.95
N LYS A 839 27.61 -57.58 24.21
CA LYS A 839 28.88 -58.19 24.58
C LYS A 839 29.74 -58.48 23.34
N GLU A 840 29.13 -58.89 22.24
CA GLU A 840 29.84 -59.17 20.98
C GLU A 840 30.39 -57.90 20.35
N LEU A 841 29.61 -56.82 20.34
CA LEU A 841 29.94 -55.54 19.72
C LEU A 841 30.48 -54.49 20.72
N ALA A 842 31.11 -54.94 21.81
CA ALA A 842 31.50 -54.02 22.89
C ALA A 842 32.49 -52.94 22.43
N ASP A 843 33.43 -53.27 21.54
CA ASP A 843 34.41 -52.31 21.01
C ASP A 843 33.76 -51.35 20.01
N GLU A 844 32.85 -51.82 19.15
CA GLU A 844 32.10 -51.00 18.20
C GLU A 844 31.14 -50.03 18.91
N ILE A 845 30.45 -50.51 19.97
CA ILE A 845 29.61 -49.65 20.83
C ILE A 845 30.46 -48.57 21.49
N LEU A 846 31.61 -48.96 22.06
CA LEU A 846 32.54 -48.02 22.69
C LEU A 846 33.09 -46.99 21.70
N PHE A 847 33.28 -47.37 20.43
CA PHE A 847 33.68 -46.44 19.38
C PHE A 847 32.61 -45.37 19.12
N VAL A 848 31.34 -45.78 18.99
CA VAL A 848 30.23 -44.83 18.81
C VAL A 848 30.07 -43.93 20.04
N GLU A 849 30.19 -44.47 21.25
CA GLU A 849 30.19 -43.67 22.49
C GLU A 849 31.33 -42.65 22.52
N PHE A 850 32.53 -43.03 22.04
CA PHE A 850 33.66 -42.12 21.88
C PHE A 850 33.36 -40.99 20.89
N GLU A 851 32.80 -41.28 19.71
CA GLU A 851 32.44 -40.25 18.74
C GLU A 851 31.48 -39.23 19.35
N GLN A 852 30.44 -39.70 20.04
CA GLN A 852 29.46 -38.83 20.68
C GLN A 852 30.08 -38.02 21.83
N PHE A 853 30.98 -38.60 22.61
CA PHE A 853 31.71 -37.90 23.66
C PHE A 853 32.58 -36.77 23.12
N ILE A 854 33.33 -37.03 22.04
CA ILE A 854 34.17 -36.01 21.41
C ILE A 854 33.32 -34.91 20.77
N PHE A 855 32.23 -35.29 20.08
CA PHE A 855 31.29 -34.32 19.54
C PHE A 855 30.77 -33.38 20.64
N GLU A 856 30.32 -33.93 21.77
CA GLU A 856 29.80 -33.15 22.90
C GLU A 856 30.85 -32.16 23.40
N GLN A 857 32.09 -32.62 23.67
CA GLN A 857 33.14 -31.75 24.18
C GLN A 857 33.48 -30.59 23.23
N GLN A 858 33.58 -30.88 21.93
CA GLN A 858 33.90 -29.85 20.94
C GLN A 858 32.74 -28.87 20.77
N TRP A 859 31.50 -29.37 20.71
CA TRP A 859 30.31 -28.55 20.58
C TRP A 859 30.09 -27.65 21.79
N ASP A 860 30.17 -28.19 23.02
CA ASP A 860 30.03 -27.42 24.27
C ASP A 860 31.04 -26.27 24.33
N LYS A 861 32.27 -26.51 23.88
CA LYS A 861 33.32 -25.47 23.82
C LYS A 861 32.94 -24.34 22.86
N LEU A 862 32.41 -24.68 21.67
CA LEU A 862 31.96 -23.69 20.69
C LEU A 862 30.70 -22.94 21.16
N HIS A 863 29.71 -23.66 21.68
CA HIS A 863 28.46 -23.08 22.18
C HIS A 863 28.71 -22.11 23.33
N LYS A 864 29.54 -22.49 24.31
CA LYS A 864 29.97 -21.60 25.39
C LYS A 864 30.70 -20.37 24.86
N TYR A 865 31.59 -20.55 23.89
CA TYR A 865 32.33 -19.45 23.28
C TYR A 865 31.41 -18.46 22.52
N ALA A 866 30.36 -18.97 21.86
CA ALA A 866 29.32 -18.15 21.24
C ALA A 866 28.57 -17.32 22.28
N LEU A 867 28.14 -17.94 23.38
CA LEU A 867 27.46 -17.25 24.49
C LEU A 867 28.34 -16.17 25.13
N GLU A 868 29.63 -16.43 25.34
CA GLU A 868 30.60 -15.44 25.86
C GLU A 868 30.72 -14.20 24.97
N ARG A 869 30.42 -14.34 23.67
CA ARG A 869 30.39 -13.22 22.69
C ARG A 869 29.00 -12.60 22.55
N GLY A 870 28.00 -13.14 23.22
CA GLY A 870 26.60 -12.73 23.09
C GLY A 870 25.95 -13.20 21.79
N ILE A 871 26.42 -14.32 21.23
CA ILE A 871 25.78 -15.01 20.10
C ILE A 871 25.03 -16.21 20.66
N GLN A 872 23.72 -16.25 20.41
CA GLN A 872 22.89 -17.42 20.70
C GLN A 872 22.80 -18.33 19.47
N ILE A 873 22.76 -19.63 19.70
CA ILE A 873 22.57 -20.63 18.65
C ILE A 873 21.09 -20.99 18.58
N MET A 874 20.51 -20.87 17.38
CA MET A 874 19.16 -21.34 17.08
C MET A 874 19.23 -22.65 16.29
N GLY A 875 18.85 -23.75 16.93
CA GLY A 875 18.81 -25.07 16.30
C GLY A 875 17.50 -25.33 15.61
N ASP A 876 17.55 -26.07 14.51
CA ASP A 876 16.37 -26.57 13.84
C ASP A 876 15.99 -27.99 14.29
N MET A 877 14.72 -28.20 14.59
CA MET A 877 14.17 -29.49 15.02
C MET A 877 13.15 -30.01 14.02
N PRO A 878 13.53 -30.99 13.17
CA PRO A 878 12.60 -31.66 12.27
C PRO A 878 11.45 -32.27 13.07
N ILE A 879 10.18 -32.07 12.70
CA ILE A 879 9.11 -32.69 13.48
C ILE A 879 9.24 -34.22 13.42
N PHE A 880 9.39 -34.80 12.23
CA PHE A 880 9.43 -36.25 12.01
C PHE A 880 10.84 -36.82 12.09
N VAL A 881 10.95 -38.11 12.41
CA VAL A 881 12.22 -38.86 12.48
C VAL A 881 12.30 -39.88 11.35
N SER A 882 13.50 -40.28 10.93
CA SER A 882 13.67 -41.32 9.91
C SER A 882 13.07 -42.64 10.38
N ALA A 883 12.43 -43.37 9.47
CA ALA A 883 11.92 -44.70 9.75
C ALA A 883 13.06 -45.68 10.11
N ASP A 884 14.23 -45.52 9.49
CA ASP A 884 15.46 -46.27 9.75
C ASP A 884 16.32 -45.55 10.79
N SER A 885 15.84 -45.49 12.04
CA SER A 885 16.52 -44.82 13.14
C SER A 885 16.50 -45.61 14.44
N ALA A 886 17.46 -45.32 15.31
CA ALA A 886 17.48 -45.81 16.68
C ALA A 886 16.22 -45.39 17.45
N ASP A 887 15.65 -44.21 17.14
CA ASP A 887 14.46 -43.67 17.80
C ASP A 887 13.25 -44.56 17.56
N VAL A 888 12.97 -44.89 16.31
CA VAL A 888 11.85 -45.74 15.90
C VAL A 888 12.10 -47.19 16.34
N TRP A 889 13.33 -47.70 16.16
CA TRP A 889 13.67 -49.06 16.57
C TRP A 889 13.51 -49.27 18.08
N ALA A 890 13.97 -48.33 18.91
CA ALA A 890 13.93 -48.45 20.37
C ALA A 890 12.56 -48.11 20.99
N ASN A 891 11.74 -47.28 20.32
CA ASN A 891 10.48 -46.76 20.85
C ASN A 891 9.28 -47.10 19.94
N GLN A 892 9.23 -48.32 19.39
CA GLN A 892 8.24 -48.72 18.38
C GLN A 892 6.78 -48.42 18.77
N GLN A 893 6.44 -48.45 20.05
CA GLN A 893 5.08 -48.15 20.55
C GLN A 893 4.64 -46.70 20.34
N GLU A 894 5.58 -45.76 20.23
CA GLU A 894 5.28 -44.33 20.06
C GLU A 894 4.92 -43.98 18.60
N PHE A 895 5.02 -44.94 17.68
CA PHE A 895 4.87 -44.76 16.24
C PHE A 895 3.81 -45.69 15.64
N MET A 896 3.17 -45.22 14.56
CA MET A 896 2.14 -45.96 13.82
C MET A 896 2.79 -47.02 12.92
N LEU A 897 3.18 -48.14 13.50
CA LEU A 897 3.86 -49.25 12.82
C LEU A 897 2.94 -50.48 12.67
N ASN A 898 3.18 -51.27 11.63
CA ASN A 898 2.66 -52.63 11.49
C ASN A 898 3.41 -53.59 12.41
N LYS A 899 2.89 -54.81 12.62
CA LYS A 899 3.55 -55.85 13.45
C LYS A 899 4.94 -56.24 12.95
N ASP A 900 5.21 -56.03 11.67
CA ASP A 900 6.50 -56.23 11.04
C ASP A 900 7.35 -54.95 11.03
N GLY A 901 7.05 -53.95 11.86
CA GLY A 901 7.84 -52.72 12.01
C GLY A 901 7.79 -51.75 10.83
N ARG A 902 7.12 -52.08 9.72
CA ARG A 902 6.92 -51.14 8.61
C ARG A 902 5.95 -50.03 9.02
N PRO A 903 6.14 -48.77 8.59
CA PRO A 903 5.17 -47.71 8.84
C PRO A 903 3.78 -48.09 8.33
N LYS A 904 2.78 -48.06 9.21
CA LYS A 904 1.36 -48.21 8.85
C LYS A 904 0.82 -46.90 8.27
N LYS A 905 1.27 -45.78 8.82
CA LYS A 905 0.97 -44.42 8.35
C LYS A 905 2.27 -43.64 8.26
N VAL A 906 2.38 -42.80 7.24
CA VAL A 906 3.56 -41.97 6.98
C VAL A 906 3.19 -40.49 6.85
N ALA A 907 4.18 -39.65 7.10
CA ALA A 907 4.08 -38.21 7.03
C ALA A 907 4.30 -37.67 5.62
N GLY A 908 3.73 -36.50 5.38
CA GLY A 908 3.84 -35.77 4.13
C GLY A 908 2.97 -34.52 4.15
N VAL A 909 2.81 -33.91 2.98
CA VAL A 909 1.89 -32.79 2.75
C VAL A 909 0.99 -33.08 1.55
N PRO A 910 -0.25 -32.55 1.54
CA PRO A 910 -1.15 -32.71 0.41
C PRO A 910 -0.57 -32.06 -0.86
N PRO A 911 -1.14 -32.35 -2.04
CA PRO A 911 -0.83 -31.61 -3.26
C PRO A 911 -0.97 -30.11 -3.08
N ASP A 912 0.03 -29.36 -3.52
CA ASP A 912 0.09 -27.91 -3.48
C ASP A 912 0.75 -27.36 -4.77
N TYR A 913 1.07 -26.06 -4.77
CA TYR A 913 1.71 -25.43 -5.92
C TYR A 913 3.16 -25.87 -6.14
N PHE A 914 3.82 -26.45 -5.13
CA PHE A 914 5.16 -27.02 -5.25
C PHE A 914 5.14 -28.45 -5.80
N SER A 915 4.14 -29.26 -5.44
CA SER A 915 4.03 -30.65 -5.88
C SER A 915 2.59 -31.06 -6.16
N ALA A 916 2.30 -31.35 -7.43
CA ALA A 916 0.99 -31.83 -7.88
C ALA A 916 0.59 -33.19 -7.28
N THR A 917 1.56 -33.96 -6.75
CA THR A 917 1.31 -35.24 -6.07
C THR A 917 1.42 -35.15 -4.55
N GLY A 918 1.61 -33.93 -4.02
CA GLY A 918 2.05 -33.69 -2.65
C GLY A 918 3.46 -34.22 -2.42
N GLN A 919 3.95 -34.12 -1.17
CA GLN A 919 5.25 -34.66 -0.81
C GLN A 919 5.06 -35.85 0.12
N LEU A 920 5.60 -37.00 -0.26
CA LEU A 920 5.61 -38.20 0.54
C LEU A 920 7.00 -38.35 1.16
N TRP A 921 7.14 -38.03 2.44
CA TRP A 921 8.44 -38.04 3.11
C TRP A 921 8.84 -39.43 3.59
N GLY A 922 7.85 -40.30 3.83
CA GLY A 922 8.07 -41.70 4.23
C GLY A 922 8.42 -41.91 5.71
N ASN A 923 8.55 -40.83 6.49
CA ASN A 923 8.71 -40.89 7.93
C ASN A 923 7.45 -41.48 8.59
N PRO A 924 7.57 -42.33 9.63
CA PRO A 924 6.41 -42.88 10.33
C PRO A 924 5.65 -41.79 11.08
N GLN A 925 4.32 -41.89 11.07
CA GLN A 925 3.48 -41.04 11.90
C GLN A 925 3.58 -41.43 13.39
N TYR A 926 3.36 -40.46 14.27
CA TYR A 926 3.28 -40.68 15.71
C TYR A 926 1.95 -41.32 16.13
N ASP A 927 2.00 -42.20 17.12
CA ASP A 927 0.81 -42.55 17.89
C ASP A 927 0.62 -41.51 19.01
N TRP A 928 -0.03 -40.40 18.66
CA TRP A 928 -0.28 -39.32 19.61
C TRP A 928 -1.11 -39.73 20.83
N SER A 929 -1.86 -40.83 20.75
CA SER A 929 -2.66 -41.34 21.87
C SER A 929 -1.77 -42.06 22.87
N GLU A 930 -0.88 -42.92 22.39
CA GLU A 930 0.14 -43.58 23.23
C GLU A 930 1.09 -42.54 23.85
N MET A 931 1.58 -41.59 23.03
CA MET A 931 2.43 -40.52 23.53
C MET A 931 1.73 -39.67 24.60
N ALA A 932 0.43 -39.39 24.46
CA ALA A 932 -0.31 -38.68 25.49
C ALA A 932 -0.42 -39.50 26.79
N ALA A 933 -0.60 -40.82 26.70
CA ALA A 933 -0.65 -41.72 27.85
C ALA A 933 0.70 -41.79 28.60
N THR A 934 1.82 -41.63 27.89
CA THR A 934 3.17 -41.53 28.49
C THR A 934 3.57 -40.11 28.87
N HIS A 935 2.64 -39.15 28.85
CA HIS A 935 2.89 -37.72 29.06
C HIS A 935 4.01 -37.15 28.19
N TYR A 936 4.06 -37.60 26.94
CA TYR A 936 4.99 -37.21 25.88
C TYR A 936 6.46 -37.40 26.27
N LYS A 937 6.77 -38.48 27.01
CA LYS A 937 8.11 -38.71 27.58
C LYS A 937 9.24 -38.63 26.55
N TRP A 938 9.08 -39.28 25.39
CA TRP A 938 10.10 -39.26 24.33
C TRP A 938 10.35 -37.84 23.81
N TRP A 939 9.29 -37.07 23.56
CA TRP A 939 9.39 -35.66 23.14
C TRP A 939 9.99 -34.76 24.22
N LYS A 940 9.67 -34.97 25.51
CA LYS A 940 10.32 -34.25 26.62
C LYS A 940 11.83 -34.46 26.63
N LEU A 941 12.27 -35.71 26.47
CA LEU A 941 13.69 -36.04 26.37
C LEU A 941 14.34 -35.43 25.13
N ARG A 942 13.65 -35.42 23.99
CA ARG A 942 14.13 -34.79 22.75
C ARG A 942 14.32 -33.29 22.90
N PHE A 943 13.35 -32.59 23.48
CA PHE A 943 13.46 -31.16 23.78
C PHE A 943 14.59 -30.89 24.77
N LYS A 944 14.70 -31.69 25.84
CA LYS A 944 15.82 -31.58 26.77
C LYS A 944 17.15 -31.70 26.05
N ARG A 945 17.31 -32.71 25.19
CA ARG A 945 18.56 -32.92 24.43
C ARG A 945 18.90 -31.74 23.54
N ILE A 946 17.95 -31.23 22.76
CA ILE A 946 18.29 -30.13 21.85
C ILE A 946 18.69 -28.86 22.62
N TYR A 947 18.08 -28.59 23.78
CA TYR A 947 18.43 -27.43 24.60
C TYR A 947 19.76 -27.59 25.35
N GLU A 948 20.33 -28.80 25.40
CA GLU A 948 21.74 -28.99 25.77
C GLU A 948 22.67 -28.49 24.66
N LEU A 949 22.21 -28.48 23.40
CA LEU A 949 23.01 -28.11 22.23
C LEU A 949 22.79 -26.66 21.76
N VAL A 950 21.62 -26.07 22.00
CA VAL A 950 21.24 -24.76 21.46
C VAL A 950 20.44 -23.92 22.46
N ASP A 951 20.34 -22.62 22.20
CA ASP A 951 19.64 -21.67 23.07
C ASP A 951 18.18 -21.42 22.66
N ILE A 952 17.90 -21.57 21.36
CA ILE A 952 16.59 -21.34 20.74
C ILE A 952 16.29 -22.52 19.83
N VAL A 953 15.04 -23.00 19.84
CA VAL A 953 14.62 -24.13 19.00
C VAL A 953 13.59 -23.64 17.99
N ARG A 954 13.92 -23.74 16.70
CA ARG A 954 12.93 -23.72 15.63
C ARG A 954 12.30 -25.10 15.53
N VAL A 955 10.98 -25.17 15.69
CA VAL A 955 10.20 -26.39 15.47
C VAL A 955 9.71 -26.38 14.04
N ASP A 956 10.26 -27.28 13.25
CA ASP A 956 9.91 -27.51 11.86
C ASP A 956 8.47 -28.01 11.73
N HIS A 957 7.77 -27.57 10.68
CA HIS A 957 6.41 -27.97 10.34
C HIS A 957 5.43 -27.90 11.54
N PHE A 958 5.48 -26.80 12.30
CA PHE A 958 4.73 -26.60 13.55
C PHE A 958 3.23 -26.87 13.42
N ARG A 959 2.64 -26.62 12.25
CA ARG A 959 1.20 -26.86 12.00
C ARG A 959 0.76 -28.30 12.29
N ALA A 960 1.65 -29.29 12.18
CA ALA A 960 1.35 -30.69 12.50
C ALA A 960 0.98 -30.94 13.96
N PHE A 961 1.35 -30.04 14.88
CA PHE A 961 0.88 -30.10 16.27
C PHE A 961 -0.60 -29.70 16.40
N GLU A 962 -1.16 -28.92 15.47
CA GLU A 962 -2.58 -28.62 15.38
C GLU A 962 -3.32 -29.68 14.55
N SER A 963 -2.85 -29.94 13.33
CA SER A 963 -3.35 -30.97 12.43
C SER A 963 -2.27 -31.42 11.44
N TYR A 964 -2.19 -32.72 11.14
CA TYR A 964 -1.17 -33.29 10.27
C TYR A 964 -1.80 -34.13 9.13
N TRP A 965 -1.09 -34.22 8.00
CA TRP A 965 -1.54 -34.99 6.84
C TRP A 965 -1.05 -36.43 6.96
N SER A 966 -1.99 -37.35 7.15
CA SER A 966 -1.73 -38.77 7.38
C SER A 966 -1.91 -39.56 6.10
N ILE A 967 -0.86 -40.25 5.64
CA ILE A 967 -0.87 -41.01 4.40
C ILE A 967 -0.72 -42.49 4.72
N ASP A 968 -1.35 -43.36 3.92
CA ASP A 968 -1.14 -44.80 4.02
C ASP A 968 0.33 -45.19 3.78
N GLY A 969 0.88 -46.10 4.60
CA GLY A 969 2.29 -46.47 4.54
C GLY A 969 2.73 -47.12 3.23
N ASP A 970 1.82 -47.75 2.49
CA ASP A 970 2.10 -48.37 1.19
C ASP A 970 1.86 -47.43 0.00
N ALA A 971 1.43 -46.19 0.26
CA ALA A 971 1.14 -45.22 -0.78
C ALA A 971 2.39 -44.85 -1.58
N LYS A 972 2.18 -44.57 -2.87
CA LYS A 972 3.25 -44.07 -3.78
C LYS A 972 3.25 -42.55 -3.94
N THR A 973 2.18 -41.89 -3.48
CA THR A 973 2.00 -40.43 -3.54
C THR A 973 1.26 -39.95 -2.29
N ALA A 974 1.27 -38.65 -2.03
CA ALA A 974 0.60 -38.04 -0.88
C ALA A 974 -0.84 -37.60 -1.17
N ILE A 975 -1.35 -37.82 -2.38
CA ILE A 975 -2.68 -37.36 -2.84
C ILE A 975 -3.80 -37.88 -1.94
N HIS A 976 -3.75 -39.16 -1.56
CA HIS A 976 -4.82 -39.85 -0.84
C HIS A 976 -4.60 -39.87 0.68
N GLY A 977 -4.08 -38.79 1.24
CA GLY A 977 -4.01 -38.61 2.70
C GLY A 977 -5.28 -38.01 3.30
N GLU A 978 -5.27 -37.86 4.61
CA GLU A 978 -6.34 -37.21 5.38
C GLU A 978 -5.78 -36.29 6.46
N TRP A 979 -6.47 -35.17 6.73
CA TRP A 979 -6.14 -34.29 7.84
C TRP A 979 -6.61 -34.89 9.16
N LEU A 980 -5.65 -35.20 10.05
CA LEU A 980 -5.93 -35.66 11.41
C LEU A 980 -5.52 -34.59 12.43
N LYS A 981 -6.20 -34.56 13.57
CA LYS A 981 -5.91 -33.61 14.65
C LYS A 981 -4.61 -34.00 15.36
N GLY A 982 -3.70 -33.03 15.53
CA GLY A 982 -2.50 -33.16 16.35
C GLY A 982 -2.77 -32.99 17.85
N PRO A 983 -1.75 -33.06 18.71
CA PRO A 983 -1.92 -33.02 20.17
C PRO A 983 -2.26 -31.62 20.73
N GLY A 984 -2.07 -30.56 19.96
CA GLY A 984 -2.42 -29.17 20.30
C GLY A 984 -1.68 -28.61 21.51
N VAL A 985 -2.27 -27.58 22.15
CA VAL A 985 -1.64 -26.83 23.25
C VAL A 985 -1.27 -27.70 24.46
N LYS A 986 -1.96 -28.82 24.67
CA LYS A 986 -1.67 -29.76 25.77
C LYS A 986 -0.27 -30.34 25.69
N PHE A 987 0.22 -30.59 24.46
CA PHE A 987 1.58 -31.04 24.22
C PHE A 987 2.59 -30.02 24.74
N PHE A 988 2.50 -28.76 24.28
CA PHE A 988 3.44 -27.71 24.67
C PHE A 988 3.35 -27.37 26.15
N ASN A 989 2.18 -27.50 26.78
CA ASN A 989 2.05 -27.39 28.23
C ASN A 989 2.81 -28.49 28.97
N GLU A 990 2.85 -29.72 28.45
CA GLU A 990 3.66 -30.79 29.03
C GLU A 990 5.16 -30.57 28.78
N ILE A 991 5.55 -30.12 27.59
CA ILE A 991 6.94 -29.78 27.29
C ILE A 991 7.45 -28.66 28.21
N ARG A 992 6.67 -27.58 28.40
CA ARG A 992 7.00 -26.45 29.29
C ARG A 992 7.27 -26.89 30.74
N LYS A 993 6.66 -27.98 31.22
CA LYS A 993 6.95 -28.53 32.57
C LYS A 993 8.36 -29.12 32.68
N GLU A 994 8.93 -29.59 31.57
CA GLU A 994 10.27 -30.21 31.54
C GLU A 994 11.37 -29.18 31.31
N ILE A 995 11.18 -28.27 30.34
CA ILE A 995 12.22 -27.34 29.88
C ILE A 995 12.01 -25.88 30.34
N GLY A 996 10.92 -25.58 31.04
CA GLY A 996 10.55 -24.21 31.42
C GLY A 996 10.12 -23.34 30.24
N ASP A 997 10.33 -22.02 30.36
CA ASP A 997 9.97 -21.01 29.34
C ASP A 997 11.03 -20.86 28.24
N ALA A 998 11.62 -21.99 27.81
CA ALA A 998 12.63 -22.00 26.77
C ALA A 998 12.10 -21.46 25.43
N GLN A 999 12.98 -20.86 24.64
CA GLN A 999 12.57 -20.12 23.43
C GLN A 999 12.29 -21.05 22.26
N ILE A 1000 11.01 -21.17 21.91
CA ILE A 1000 10.55 -21.92 20.74
C ILE A 1000 10.09 -20.95 19.65
N VAL A 1001 10.50 -21.24 18.41
CA VAL A 1001 10.05 -20.59 17.18
C VAL A 1001 9.19 -21.58 16.41
N ALA A 1002 8.02 -21.14 15.96
CA ALA A 1002 7.13 -21.96 15.14
C ALA A 1002 7.41 -21.72 13.67
N GLU A 1003 7.77 -22.76 12.91
CA GLU A 1003 7.63 -22.72 11.47
C GLU A 1003 6.16 -22.93 11.07
N ASP A 1004 5.46 -21.81 10.88
CA ASP A 1004 4.09 -21.73 10.40
C ASP A 1004 4.05 -21.40 8.90
N LEU A 1005 4.71 -22.25 8.08
CA LEU A 1005 4.69 -22.14 6.62
C LEU A 1005 3.72 -23.14 5.97
N GLY A 1006 3.28 -22.84 4.75
CA GLY A 1006 2.34 -23.67 3.98
C GLY A 1006 0.88 -23.30 4.21
N ILE A 1007 -0.01 -24.31 4.30
CA ILE A 1007 -1.45 -24.08 4.53
C ILE A 1007 -1.70 -23.84 6.03
N ILE A 1008 -1.78 -22.56 6.40
CA ILE A 1008 -2.01 -22.10 7.77
C ILE A 1008 -3.47 -21.69 7.97
N THR A 1009 -4.09 -22.25 9.00
CA THR A 1009 -5.49 -22.00 9.37
C THR A 1009 -5.55 -21.15 10.64
N ASP A 1010 -6.70 -20.53 10.92
CA ASP A 1010 -6.93 -19.79 12.17
C ASP A 1010 -6.62 -20.63 13.42
N ALA A 1011 -6.82 -21.95 13.36
CA ALA A 1011 -6.51 -22.84 14.48
C ALA A 1011 -5.00 -23.02 14.70
N VAL A 1012 -4.19 -22.98 13.63
CA VAL A 1012 -2.72 -23.04 13.73
C VAL A 1012 -2.18 -21.74 14.31
N ASP A 1013 -2.68 -20.59 13.84
CA ASP A 1013 -2.35 -19.29 14.40
C ASP A 1013 -2.73 -19.20 15.87
N ALA A 1014 -3.94 -19.63 16.24
CA ALA A 1014 -4.39 -19.69 17.62
C ALA A 1014 -3.48 -20.57 18.48
N LEU A 1015 -3.07 -21.75 17.99
CA LEU A 1015 -2.12 -22.60 18.72
C LEU A 1015 -0.78 -21.89 18.94
N ARG A 1016 -0.24 -21.23 17.91
CA ARG A 1016 1.01 -20.48 17.99
C ARG A 1016 0.90 -19.35 19.02
N GLU A 1017 -0.19 -18.60 18.99
CA GLU A 1017 -0.46 -17.47 19.90
C GLU A 1017 -0.71 -17.92 21.34
N ASP A 1018 -1.51 -18.98 21.56
CA ASP A 1018 -1.73 -19.59 22.88
C ASP A 1018 -0.41 -20.08 23.50
N CYS A 1019 0.51 -20.54 22.67
CA CYS A 1019 1.86 -20.92 23.09
C CYS A 1019 2.80 -19.73 23.28
N GLY A 1020 2.50 -18.57 22.70
CA GLY A 1020 3.34 -17.37 22.70
C GLY A 1020 4.53 -17.41 21.74
N PHE A 1021 4.52 -18.32 20.76
CA PHE A 1021 5.67 -18.54 19.87
C PHE A 1021 5.69 -17.54 18.69
N PRO A 1022 6.85 -16.98 18.32
CA PRO A 1022 6.97 -16.22 17.07
C PRO A 1022 6.81 -17.14 15.86
N GLY A 1023 6.09 -16.66 14.84
CA GLY A 1023 5.94 -17.32 13.54
C GLY A 1023 6.98 -16.86 12.52
N MET A 1024 7.19 -17.61 11.45
CA MET A 1024 8.08 -17.26 10.35
C MET A 1024 7.36 -16.43 9.29
N LYS A 1025 8.07 -15.46 8.72
CA LYS A 1025 7.64 -14.63 7.59
C LYS A 1025 8.78 -14.55 6.59
N VAL A 1026 8.62 -15.15 5.42
CA VAL A 1026 9.70 -15.30 4.43
C VAL A 1026 9.41 -14.36 3.27
N LEU A 1027 10.27 -13.37 3.02
CA LEU A 1027 10.03 -12.35 1.98
C LEU A 1027 9.77 -12.96 0.60
N HIS A 1028 10.42 -14.07 0.25
CA HIS A 1028 10.15 -14.80 -1.00
C HIS A 1028 8.70 -15.26 -1.16
N PHE A 1029 7.99 -15.49 -0.06
CA PHE A 1029 6.58 -15.92 -0.06
C PHE A 1029 5.62 -14.74 0.17
N GLU A 1030 6.06 -13.74 0.94
CA GLU A 1030 5.23 -12.60 1.35
C GLU A 1030 5.19 -11.48 0.29
N LEU A 1031 6.23 -11.34 -0.54
CA LEU A 1031 6.28 -10.32 -1.60
C LEU A 1031 5.53 -10.76 -2.86
N HIS A 1032 4.21 -10.69 -2.80
CA HIS A 1032 3.31 -10.92 -3.92
C HIS A 1032 2.28 -9.79 -4.02
N PHE A 1033 1.64 -9.67 -5.19
CA PHE A 1033 0.54 -8.73 -5.35
C PHE A 1033 -0.66 -9.17 -4.52
N ASN A 1034 -1.16 -8.28 -3.68
CA ASN A 1034 -2.45 -8.46 -3.03
C ASN A 1034 -3.59 -8.33 -4.05
N GLU A 1035 -4.83 -8.51 -3.58
CA GLU A 1035 -6.03 -8.46 -4.43
C GLU A 1035 -6.27 -7.10 -5.15
N TYR A 1036 -5.50 -6.06 -4.83
CA TYR A 1036 -5.53 -4.73 -5.48
C TYR A 1036 -4.36 -4.47 -6.44
N GLY A 1037 -3.50 -5.46 -6.66
CA GLY A 1037 -2.28 -5.25 -7.43
C GLY A 1037 -1.26 -4.35 -6.73
N ARG A 1038 -1.31 -4.25 -5.39
CA ARG A 1038 -0.26 -3.62 -4.58
C ARG A 1038 0.62 -4.67 -3.93
N MET A 1039 1.84 -4.27 -3.56
CA MET A 1039 2.80 -5.14 -2.88
C MET A 1039 3.46 -4.36 -1.75
N GLY A 1040 3.62 -5.02 -0.61
CA GLY A 1040 4.23 -4.47 0.58
C GLY A 1040 4.43 -5.58 1.62
N PHE A 1041 5.01 -5.24 2.76
CA PHE A 1041 5.29 -6.22 3.82
C PHE A 1041 5.28 -5.55 5.18
N VAL A 1042 4.29 -5.88 6.01
CA VAL A 1042 4.21 -5.44 7.41
C VAL A 1042 3.97 -6.66 8.31
N PRO A 1043 5.03 -7.30 8.84
CA PRO A 1043 4.87 -8.48 9.67
C PRO A 1043 4.35 -8.13 11.08
N PRO A 1044 3.70 -9.08 11.78
CA PRO A 1044 3.42 -8.96 13.21
C PRO A 1044 4.72 -8.87 14.01
N GLU A 1045 4.71 -8.22 15.17
CA GLU A 1045 5.90 -8.09 16.00
C GLU A 1045 6.45 -9.46 16.47
N ASN A 1046 5.57 -10.33 16.97
CA ASN A 1046 5.93 -11.69 17.41
C ASN A 1046 6.11 -12.63 16.19
N SER A 1047 7.09 -12.30 15.36
CA SER A 1047 7.48 -13.07 14.18
C SER A 1047 8.99 -13.00 13.94
N ILE A 1048 9.46 -13.81 13.01
CA ILE A 1048 10.82 -13.79 12.48
C ILE A 1048 10.75 -13.55 10.98
N THR A 1049 11.38 -12.47 10.52
CA THR A 1049 11.54 -12.21 9.09
C THR A 1049 12.75 -12.96 8.55
N TYR A 1050 12.57 -13.64 7.42
CA TYR A 1050 13.63 -14.23 6.62
C TYR A 1050 13.64 -13.62 5.22
N THR A 1051 14.81 -13.48 4.59
CA THR A 1051 14.85 -13.20 3.15
C THR A 1051 14.44 -14.43 2.33
N GLY A 1052 14.97 -15.60 2.68
CA GLY A 1052 14.64 -16.93 2.11
C GLY A 1052 14.84 -18.05 3.14
N THR A 1053 14.71 -19.31 2.74
CA THR A 1053 14.95 -20.48 3.61
C THR A 1053 16.03 -21.40 3.03
N HIS A 1054 16.32 -22.52 3.69
CA HIS A 1054 17.24 -23.53 3.15
C HIS A 1054 16.59 -24.41 2.06
N ASP A 1055 15.25 -24.41 1.95
CA ASP A 1055 14.48 -25.21 0.99
C ASP A 1055 14.24 -24.51 -0.35
N ASN A 1056 14.45 -23.19 -0.41
CA ASN A 1056 14.17 -22.38 -1.59
C ASN A 1056 15.43 -21.86 -2.26
N ASN A 1057 15.26 -21.29 -3.46
CA ASN A 1057 16.36 -20.74 -4.22
C ASN A 1057 17.03 -19.58 -3.46
N THR A 1058 18.33 -19.36 -3.70
CA THR A 1058 19.02 -18.19 -3.15
C THR A 1058 18.27 -16.90 -3.52
N THR A 1059 18.37 -15.83 -2.74
CA THR A 1059 17.62 -14.59 -3.06
C THR A 1059 17.90 -14.05 -4.47
N VAL A 1060 19.14 -14.20 -4.96
CA VAL A 1060 19.49 -13.86 -6.34
C VAL A 1060 18.84 -14.82 -7.33
N GLY A 1061 18.91 -16.13 -7.08
CA GLY A 1061 18.28 -17.15 -7.93
C GLY A 1061 16.76 -17.02 -7.97
N TRP A 1062 16.10 -16.88 -6.83
CA TRP A 1062 14.66 -16.62 -6.70
C TRP A 1062 14.25 -15.41 -7.54
N PHE A 1063 14.91 -14.26 -7.34
CA PHE A 1063 14.59 -13.06 -8.09
C PHE A 1063 14.83 -13.22 -9.60
N MET A 1064 15.77 -14.06 -10.02
CA MET A 1064 16.10 -14.27 -11.43
C MET A 1064 15.20 -15.31 -12.11
N GLU A 1065 14.84 -16.38 -11.40
CA GLU A 1065 14.28 -17.61 -11.98
C GLU A 1065 12.82 -17.83 -11.58
N ASP A 1066 12.43 -17.46 -10.35
CA ASP A 1066 11.14 -17.84 -9.77
C ASP A 1066 10.12 -16.70 -9.79
N VAL A 1067 10.58 -15.44 -9.78
CA VAL A 1067 9.70 -14.26 -9.77
C VAL A 1067 9.34 -13.84 -11.20
N ASP A 1068 8.06 -13.57 -11.45
CA ASP A 1068 7.60 -13.03 -12.73
C ASP A 1068 8.05 -11.56 -12.93
N ASN A 1069 8.07 -11.09 -14.17
CA ASN A 1069 8.61 -9.77 -14.48
C ASN A 1069 7.81 -8.60 -13.86
N ASP A 1070 6.50 -8.75 -13.66
CA ASP A 1070 5.62 -7.74 -13.05
C ASP A 1070 6.00 -7.57 -11.57
N SER A 1071 6.17 -8.70 -10.88
CA SER A 1071 6.60 -8.75 -9.50
C SER A 1071 8.04 -8.22 -9.33
N LYS A 1072 8.99 -8.57 -10.21
CA LYS A 1072 10.38 -8.07 -10.13
C LYS A 1072 10.46 -6.54 -10.15
N ALA A 1073 9.75 -5.90 -11.08
CA ALA A 1073 9.75 -4.45 -11.21
C ALA A 1073 9.14 -3.77 -9.98
N THR A 1074 8.08 -4.36 -9.43
CA THR A 1074 7.38 -3.84 -8.25
C THR A 1074 8.23 -4.01 -6.99
N ILE A 1075 8.86 -5.17 -6.78
CA ILE A 1075 9.80 -5.42 -5.69
C ILE A 1075 10.95 -4.42 -5.74
N ALA A 1076 11.58 -4.25 -6.91
CA ALA A 1076 12.69 -3.31 -7.07
C ALA A 1076 12.26 -1.86 -6.77
N ALA A 1077 11.07 -1.44 -7.20
CA ALA A 1077 10.54 -0.13 -6.88
C ALA A 1077 10.23 0.04 -5.37
N LEU A 1078 9.64 -0.98 -4.74
CA LEU A 1078 9.29 -1.00 -3.33
C LEU A 1078 10.51 -0.79 -2.43
N ILE A 1079 11.64 -1.41 -2.77
CA ILE A 1079 12.88 -1.36 -1.98
C ILE A 1079 13.91 -0.34 -2.51
N GLY A 1080 13.59 0.37 -3.61
CA GLY A 1080 14.48 1.34 -4.24
C GLY A 1080 15.76 0.75 -4.86
N ALA A 1081 15.66 -0.42 -5.50
CA ALA A 1081 16.77 -1.12 -6.17
C ALA A 1081 16.71 -0.98 -7.71
N ASP A 1082 17.84 -1.19 -8.40
CA ASP A 1082 17.84 -1.38 -9.85
C ASP A 1082 17.43 -2.81 -10.21
N VAL A 1083 16.25 -2.98 -10.81
CA VAL A 1083 15.70 -4.29 -11.24
C VAL A 1083 16.65 -5.11 -12.12
N ARG A 1084 17.62 -4.47 -12.79
CA ARG A 1084 18.62 -5.13 -13.66
C ARG A 1084 19.83 -5.66 -12.92
N ARG A 1085 19.95 -5.37 -11.61
CA ARG A 1085 21.07 -5.76 -10.76
C ARG A 1085 20.58 -6.64 -9.61
N PRO A 1086 20.46 -7.97 -9.82
CA PRO A 1086 19.99 -8.89 -8.80
C PRO A 1086 20.76 -8.82 -7.47
N ASP A 1087 22.06 -8.54 -7.51
CA ASP A 1087 22.89 -8.35 -6.30
C ASP A 1087 22.46 -7.12 -5.48
N ASP A 1088 22.08 -6.03 -6.17
CA ASP A 1088 21.57 -4.82 -5.53
C ASP A 1088 20.19 -5.07 -4.92
N VAL A 1089 19.32 -5.80 -5.62
CA VAL A 1089 18.02 -6.25 -5.11
C VAL A 1089 18.20 -7.12 -3.87
N CYS A 1090 19.10 -8.10 -3.89
CA CYS A 1090 19.41 -8.94 -2.74
C CYS A 1090 19.85 -8.11 -1.53
N LYS A 1091 20.80 -7.18 -1.72
CA LYS A 1091 21.25 -6.26 -0.67
C LYS A 1091 20.09 -5.42 -0.11
N LYS A 1092 19.26 -4.86 -0.99
CA LYS A 1092 18.10 -4.04 -0.60
C LYS A 1092 17.01 -4.83 0.09
N LEU A 1093 16.81 -6.10 -0.26
CA LEU A 1093 15.91 -7.00 0.46
C LEU A 1093 16.42 -7.34 1.86
N ILE A 1094 17.73 -7.46 2.05
CA ILE A 1094 18.33 -7.62 3.39
C ILE A 1094 18.09 -6.36 4.22
N GLU A 1095 18.36 -5.16 3.67
CA GLU A 1095 18.05 -3.88 4.33
C GLU A 1095 16.55 -3.78 4.69
N PHE A 1096 15.68 -4.19 3.77
CA PHE A 1096 14.23 -4.21 3.95
C PHE A 1096 13.79 -5.19 5.06
N ALA A 1097 14.38 -6.40 5.11
CA ALA A 1097 14.15 -7.36 6.18
C ALA A 1097 14.59 -6.80 7.55
N TYR A 1098 15.77 -6.18 7.62
CA TYR A 1098 16.27 -5.54 8.84
C TYR A 1098 15.50 -4.28 9.24
N ALA A 1099 14.69 -3.70 8.36
CA ALA A 1099 13.78 -2.61 8.69
C ALA A 1099 12.44 -3.09 9.26
N SER A 1100 12.15 -4.39 9.22
CA SER A 1100 10.85 -4.93 9.64
C SER A 1100 10.64 -4.88 11.16
N ASN A 1101 9.37 -4.85 11.59
CA ASN A 1101 9.01 -4.85 13.01
C ASN A 1101 9.10 -6.24 13.68
N SER A 1102 9.61 -7.26 12.99
CA SER A 1102 9.76 -8.59 13.56
C SER A 1102 10.73 -8.60 14.74
N ARG A 1103 10.44 -9.48 15.71
CA ARG A 1103 11.30 -9.79 16.84
C ARG A 1103 12.70 -10.24 16.38
N PHE A 1104 12.77 -11.12 15.39
CA PHE A 1104 14.04 -11.56 14.80
C PHE A 1104 14.08 -11.30 13.29
N THR A 1105 15.29 -11.07 12.76
CA THR A 1105 15.56 -11.12 11.32
C THR A 1105 16.71 -12.07 11.06
N ILE A 1106 16.48 -13.10 10.24
CA ILE A 1106 17.50 -14.08 9.88
C ILE A 1106 17.76 -14.03 8.39
N VAL A 1107 19.03 -13.91 8.01
CA VAL A 1107 19.47 -13.92 6.61
C VAL A 1107 20.21 -15.23 6.33
N PRO A 1108 19.75 -16.06 5.37
CA PRO A 1108 20.50 -17.21 4.90
C PRO A 1108 21.79 -16.77 4.19
N MET A 1109 22.89 -17.42 4.54
CA MET A 1109 24.16 -17.31 3.83
C MET A 1109 24.35 -18.60 3.02
N GLN A 1110 24.06 -18.53 1.72
CA GLN A 1110 24.03 -19.66 0.79
C GLN A 1110 25.03 -19.48 -0.35
#